data_AF-A0A970QNS2-F1
#
_entry.id   AF-A0A970QNS2-F1
#
_cell.length_a   1.000
_cell.length_b   1.000
_cell.length_c   1.000
_cell.angle_alpha   90.00
_cell.angle_beta   90.00
_cell.angle_gamma   90.00
#
_symmetry.space_group_name_H-M   'P 1'
#
loop_
_entity.id
_entity.type
_entity.pdbx_description
1 polymer ?
#
loop_
_entity_poly.entity_id
_entity_poly.type
_entity_poly.pdbx_seq_one_letter_code
_entity_poly.pdbx_strand_id
1 'polypeptide(L)'
;DCVVGSSQRFGLPMGFGGPTTGFFACKEDFKRQMPGRIIGITIDAQGKRALRMALQTREQHIKREKATSNICTASALMAIMSGMYAAYHGQKGIANIAMRINRITAVLNQEIQKLGYKQFNTYFFDTLCIQSPVKTDVIRKIAEDNQINFRYICDECIGISIDETTTLDDANNILKVLAQAAGKTYIPIECSGNCKTLDFPAALKRTSPYLTQTIFNSYHSETEMMRYIKKLEIKDLSLNRAMIPLGSCTMKLNAAAEMFPISWPEFGAIHPFVPSNQAEGYLEMIHNLEKDLADITGFAGISLQPQSGASGEHSGLIVIRNYFHDKGEAHRNVCLIPSSAHGTNPASAAMAGMKIIVIKATPSGEIDIDDLKAKAEENKDNLACLMITYPSTHGVFEEEILHIIDIIHANGGLVYMDGANMNAQVGLTSPGHMGADVCHLNLHKTFAMPHGGGGPGVGPIGVSEKLLDFLPSHPLVKVGGNKGDAVSAAPYGYSLLLPITYGYIKMLGTQGLTDATKYAILNANYMMTRLKDIYKILYTGSKGRVAHEMILDCNSFSLSAQVGELAKRLMDYGFHAPTVAFPVHGTLMVEPTESEPLSEMDRLCDALIQIRKEVAQIESGEADKENNVIKNAPHTMDVVCADQWNRPYSRQQAAFPLPHDDKYWPTVSKVDDAYGDRNLVCCYQD
;
A
#
# COMPACT_ATOMS: atom_id res chain seq x y z
N ASP A 1 -20.90 2.10 16.66
CA ASP A 1 -21.23 2.52 15.27
C ASP A 1 -20.23 2.03 14.25
N CYS A 2 -18.94 2.11 14.55
CA CYS A 2 -17.89 1.42 13.80
C CYS A 2 -17.20 0.33 14.64
N VAL A 3 -16.49 -0.57 13.98
CA VAL A 3 -15.59 -1.58 14.58
C VAL A 3 -14.29 -1.60 13.78
N VAL A 4 -13.15 -1.62 14.48
CA VAL A 4 -11.81 -1.62 13.88
C VAL A 4 -10.90 -2.63 14.57
N GLY A 5 -9.83 -3.04 13.89
CA GLY A 5 -8.79 -3.90 14.44
C GLY A 5 -7.81 -4.37 13.37
N SER A 6 -6.95 -5.33 13.71
CA SER A 6 -6.06 -6.02 12.75
C SER A 6 -6.56 -7.44 12.49
N SER A 7 -6.40 -7.92 11.24
CA SER A 7 -6.59 -9.34 10.91
C SER A 7 -5.29 -10.16 10.90
N GLN A 8 -4.19 -9.67 11.49
CA GLN A 8 -2.88 -10.36 11.50
C GLN A 8 -3.01 -11.84 11.87
N ARG A 9 -3.73 -12.15 12.95
CA ARG A 9 -3.93 -13.54 13.42
C ARG A 9 -4.81 -14.42 12.52
N PHE A 10 -5.30 -13.91 11.39
CA PHE A 10 -5.90 -14.71 10.31
C PHE A 10 -4.83 -14.96 9.25
N GLY A 11 -3.88 -15.84 9.58
CA GLY A 11 -2.90 -16.39 8.63
C GLY A 11 -1.78 -15.44 8.16
N LEU A 12 -1.50 -14.33 8.86
CA LEU A 12 -0.38 -13.44 8.52
C LEU A 12 0.75 -13.55 9.55
N PRO A 13 2.04 -13.45 9.16
CA PRO A 13 3.17 -13.43 10.10
C PRO A 13 3.13 -12.24 11.09
N MET A 14 3.95 -12.29 12.14
CA MET A 14 4.15 -11.12 13.02
C MET A 14 5.08 -10.07 12.39
N GLY A 15 6.09 -10.52 11.64
CA GLY A 15 6.89 -9.69 10.74
C GLY A 15 7.56 -8.48 11.37
N PHE A 16 7.87 -8.54 12.67
CA PHE A 16 8.38 -7.42 13.48
C PHE A 16 7.58 -6.11 13.30
N GLY A 17 6.26 -6.22 13.10
CA GLY A 17 5.33 -5.10 12.97
C GLY A 17 4.32 -5.23 11.82
N GLY A 18 4.67 -5.98 10.78
CA GLY A 18 3.80 -6.25 9.64
C GLY A 18 4.60 -6.66 8.40
N PRO A 19 3.95 -6.77 7.23
CA PRO A 19 2.68 -6.16 6.89
C PRO A 19 1.47 -6.91 7.48
N THR A 20 0.40 -6.15 7.73
CA THR A 20 -0.90 -6.66 8.13
C THR A 20 -1.99 -5.86 7.42
N THR A 21 -3.25 -6.31 7.46
CA THR A 21 -4.37 -5.43 7.13
C THR A 21 -5.13 -5.03 8.39
N GLY A 22 -5.43 -3.74 8.49
CA GLY A 22 -6.53 -3.29 9.33
C GLY A 22 -7.86 -3.74 8.73
N PHE A 23 -8.86 -3.96 9.58
CA PHE A 23 -10.26 -4.01 9.17
C PHE A 23 -10.99 -2.79 9.73
N PHE A 24 -11.92 -2.24 8.95
CA PHE A 24 -12.81 -1.16 9.35
C PHE A 24 -14.22 -1.50 8.86
N ALA A 25 -15.20 -1.51 9.76
CA ALA A 25 -16.61 -1.71 9.42
C ALA A 25 -17.47 -0.66 10.13
N CYS A 26 -18.58 -0.26 9.51
CA CYS A 26 -19.52 0.73 10.05
C CYS A 26 -20.98 0.35 9.77
N LYS A 27 -21.93 1.02 10.43
CA LYS A 27 -23.32 1.05 9.97
C LYS A 27 -23.42 1.65 8.56
N GLU A 28 -24.44 1.23 7.80
CA GLU A 28 -24.61 1.64 6.41
C GLU A 28 -24.71 3.16 6.21
N ASP A 29 -25.28 3.89 7.17
CA ASP A 29 -25.39 5.36 7.16
C ASP A 29 -24.05 6.07 6.91
N PHE A 30 -22.95 5.47 7.38
CA PHE A 30 -21.59 6.02 7.26
C PHE A 30 -20.87 5.63 5.95
N LYS A 31 -21.51 4.90 5.02
CA LYS A 31 -20.87 4.41 3.78
C LYS A 31 -20.21 5.51 2.92
N ARG A 32 -20.74 6.73 2.95
CA ARG A 32 -20.17 7.89 2.24
C ARG A 32 -18.95 8.52 2.93
N GLN A 33 -18.67 8.16 4.17
CA GLN A 33 -17.56 8.66 5.00
C GLN A 33 -16.42 7.65 5.14
N MET A 34 -16.55 6.45 4.55
CA MET A 34 -15.54 5.40 4.71
C MET A 34 -14.20 5.76 4.07
N PRO A 35 -13.06 5.51 4.76
CA PRO A 35 -11.73 5.66 4.21
C PRO A 35 -11.41 4.51 3.23
N GLY A 36 -10.60 4.79 2.21
CA GLY A 36 -10.08 3.77 1.30
C GLY A 36 -11.10 3.09 0.36
N ARG A 37 -10.66 2.00 -0.27
CA ARG A 37 -11.37 1.27 -1.32
C ARG A 37 -12.45 0.36 -0.72
N ILE A 38 -13.55 0.13 -1.46
CA ILE A 38 -14.65 -0.76 -1.01
C ILE A 38 -15.18 -1.55 -2.21
N ILE A 39 -14.77 -2.80 -2.39
CA ILE A 39 -15.23 -3.61 -3.54
C ILE A 39 -16.76 -3.76 -3.52
N GLY A 40 -17.41 -3.40 -4.62
CA GLY A 40 -18.85 -3.52 -4.84
C GLY A 40 -19.19 -4.46 -6.00
N ILE A 41 -20.32 -5.15 -5.89
CA ILE A 41 -20.91 -5.93 -6.98
C ILE A 41 -21.56 -4.98 -8.00
N THR A 42 -21.41 -5.29 -9.28
CA THR A 42 -22.12 -4.65 -10.39
C THR A 42 -22.44 -5.67 -11.49
N ILE A 43 -22.92 -5.22 -12.65
CA ILE A 43 -23.09 -6.01 -13.87
C ILE A 43 -22.09 -5.59 -14.95
N ASP A 44 -21.78 -6.51 -15.87
CA ASP A 44 -21.07 -6.22 -17.11
C ASP A 44 -22.04 -5.93 -18.28
N ALA A 45 -21.49 -5.55 -19.43
CA ALA A 45 -22.23 -5.27 -20.66
C ALA A 45 -22.98 -6.48 -21.25
N GLN A 46 -22.89 -7.67 -20.65
CA GLN A 46 -23.66 -8.88 -20.99
C GLN A 46 -24.68 -9.24 -19.88
N GLY A 47 -24.85 -8.36 -18.88
CA GLY A 47 -25.73 -8.58 -17.72
C GLY A 47 -25.16 -9.55 -16.69
N LYS A 48 -23.90 -9.98 -16.81
CA LYS A 48 -23.26 -10.93 -15.88
C LYS A 48 -22.71 -10.20 -14.65
N ARG A 49 -22.70 -10.88 -13.50
CA ARG A 49 -22.15 -10.35 -12.24
C ARG A 49 -20.66 -10.02 -12.36
N ALA A 50 -20.28 -8.79 -12.03
CA ALA A 50 -18.91 -8.28 -12.01
C ALA A 50 -18.58 -7.60 -10.67
N LEU A 51 -17.32 -7.25 -10.45
CA LEU A 51 -16.81 -6.56 -9.26
C LEU A 51 -16.07 -5.27 -9.65
N ARG A 52 -16.17 -4.20 -8.84
CA ARG A 52 -15.46 -2.92 -9.06
C ARG A 52 -15.15 -2.14 -7.77
N MET A 53 -14.21 -1.18 -7.88
CA MET A 53 -14.10 0.05 -7.07
C MET A 53 -14.45 -0.05 -5.57
N ALA A 54 -15.48 0.61 -5.03
CA ALA A 54 -16.60 1.38 -5.56
C ALA A 54 -16.89 2.63 -4.66
N LEU A 55 -17.86 3.48 -5.02
CA LEU A 55 -18.01 4.84 -4.46
C LEU A 55 -16.68 5.62 -4.44
N GLN A 56 -15.91 5.53 -5.53
CA GLN A 56 -14.52 6.04 -5.62
C GLN A 56 -14.41 7.55 -5.39
N THR A 57 -15.51 8.31 -5.53
CA THR A 57 -15.58 9.75 -5.22
C THR A 57 -15.34 10.10 -3.73
N ARG A 58 -15.08 9.12 -2.86
CA ARG A 58 -14.58 9.33 -1.49
C ARG A 58 -13.05 9.49 -1.44
N GLU A 59 -12.34 8.96 -2.43
CA GLU A 59 -10.90 8.72 -2.39
C GLU A 59 -10.08 9.93 -2.90
N GLN A 60 -8.81 9.97 -2.48
CA GLN A 60 -7.86 11.07 -2.74
C GLN A 60 -7.75 11.47 -4.21
N HIS A 61 -7.80 10.50 -5.14
CA HIS A 61 -7.55 10.74 -6.57
C HIS A 61 -8.70 11.50 -7.26
N ILE A 62 -9.89 11.55 -6.65
CA ILE A 62 -11.02 12.38 -7.12
C ILE A 62 -11.23 13.60 -6.22
N LYS A 63 -11.20 13.42 -4.90
CA LYS A 63 -11.62 14.46 -3.96
C LYS A 63 -10.51 15.29 -3.31
N ARG A 64 -9.23 14.93 -3.50
CA ARG A 64 -8.07 15.69 -3.02
C ARG A 64 -8.23 16.07 -1.54
N GLU A 65 -8.22 17.36 -1.18
CA GLU A 65 -8.35 17.86 0.19
C GLU A 65 -9.69 17.50 0.88
N LYS A 66 -10.72 17.09 0.11
CA LYS A 66 -12.05 16.72 0.61
C LYS A 66 -12.27 15.21 0.66
N ALA A 67 -11.22 14.41 0.45
CA ALA A 67 -11.30 12.96 0.55
C ALA A 67 -11.58 12.51 1.99
N THR A 68 -12.10 11.29 2.16
CA THR A 68 -12.37 10.73 3.50
C THR A 68 -11.10 10.32 4.25
N SER A 69 -9.99 10.17 3.52
CA SER A 69 -8.65 9.87 4.02
C SER A 69 -7.64 10.12 2.89
N ASN A 70 -6.36 10.32 3.23
CA ASN A 70 -5.25 10.34 2.28
C ASN A 70 -4.82 8.94 1.80
N ILE A 71 -5.35 7.85 2.36
CA ILE A 71 -4.93 6.48 2.00
C ILE A 71 -5.04 6.20 0.49
N CYS A 72 -3.99 5.61 -0.07
CA CYS A 72 -3.93 5.20 -1.47
C CYS A 72 -3.47 3.75 -1.60
N THR A 73 -2.16 3.48 -1.40
CA THR A 73 -1.67 2.13 -1.11
C THR A 73 -2.17 1.74 0.27
N ALA A 74 -2.75 0.54 0.39
CA ALA A 74 -3.25 -0.02 1.63
C ALA A 74 -2.53 -1.35 1.92
N SER A 75 -3.26 -2.44 2.06
CA SER A 75 -2.77 -3.76 2.49
C SER A 75 -3.51 -4.88 1.76
N ALA A 76 -3.77 -4.71 0.46
CA ALA A 76 -4.64 -5.57 -0.34
C ALA A 76 -4.24 -7.06 -0.31
N LEU A 77 -2.97 -7.39 -0.53
CA LEU A 77 -2.48 -8.77 -0.46
C LEU A 77 -2.72 -9.41 0.92
N MET A 78 -2.56 -8.64 2.00
CA MET A 78 -2.80 -9.10 3.37
C MET A 78 -4.28 -9.37 3.62
N ALA A 79 -5.17 -8.53 3.07
CA ALA A 79 -6.62 -8.76 3.12
C ALA A 79 -7.05 -9.99 2.32
N ILE A 80 -6.42 -10.24 1.16
CA ILE A 80 -6.63 -11.46 0.37
C ILE A 80 -6.20 -12.69 1.17
N MET A 81 -5.00 -12.68 1.76
CA MET A 81 -4.49 -13.79 2.59
C MET A 81 -5.38 -14.09 3.80
N SER A 82 -5.81 -13.06 4.57
CA SER A 82 -6.78 -13.27 5.66
C SER A 82 -8.17 -13.73 5.17
N GLY A 83 -8.57 -13.34 3.96
CA GLY A 83 -9.75 -13.88 3.29
C GLY A 83 -9.62 -15.37 2.95
N MET A 84 -8.45 -15.80 2.46
CA MET A 84 -8.16 -17.21 2.17
C MET A 84 -8.13 -18.05 3.46
N TYR A 85 -7.51 -17.55 4.54
CA TYR A 85 -7.56 -18.19 5.86
C TYR A 85 -9.00 -18.41 6.32
N ALA A 86 -9.86 -17.38 6.18
CA ALA A 86 -11.28 -17.50 6.53
C ALA A 86 -12.06 -18.47 5.63
N ALA A 87 -11.73 -18.56 4.33
CA ALA A 87 -12.32 -19.51 3.40
C ALA A 87 -11.87 -20.96 3.66
N TYR A 88 -10.61 -21.15 4.04
CA TYR A 88 -10.03 -22.47 4.32
C TYR A 88 -10.60 -23.10 5.60
N HIS A 89 -10.65 -22.33 6.69
CA HIS A 89 -11.13 -22.82 7.98
C HIS A 89 -12.66 -22.76 8.11
N GLY A 90 -13.32 -21.83 7.42
CA GLY A 90 -14.76 -21.59 7.52
C GLY A 90 -15.24 -21.27 8.95
N GLN A 91 -16.56 -21.29 9.16
CA GLN A 91 -17.16 -21.01 10.47
C GLN A 91 -16.65 -21.98 11.55
N LYS A 92 -16.56 -23.28 11.23
CA LYS A 92 -16.21 -24.35 12.18
C LYS A 92 -14.73 -24.33 12.57
N GLY A 93 -13.82 -24.16 11.62
CA GLY A 93 -12.38 -24.11 11.88
C GLY A 93 -12.02 -22.92 12.75
N ILE A 94 -12.50 -21.72 12.41
CA ILE A 94 -12.28 -20.51 13.22
C ILE A 94 -12.85 -20.67 14.64
N ALA A 95 -14.05 -21.27 14.78
CA ALA A 95 -14.61 -21.57 16.10
C ALA A 95 -13.73 -22.53 16.90
N ASN A 96 -13.22 -23.59 16.28
CA ASN A 96 -12.34 -24.58 16.92
C ASN A 96 -11.02 -23.97 17.38
N ILE A 97 -10.39 -23.14 16.54
CA ILE A 97 -9.15 -22.41 16.86
C ILE A 97 -9.41 -21.48 18.06
N ALA A 98 -10.44 -20.64 18.00
CA ALA A 98 -10.79 -19.73 19.08
C ALA A 98 -11.13 -20.46 20.40
N MET A 99 -11.86 -21.58 20.33
CA MET A 99 -12.16 -22.41 21.50
C MET A 99 -10.91 -23.09 22.08
N ARG A 100 -9.97 -23.56 21.25
CA ARG A 100 -8.70 -24.15 21.72
C ARG A 100 -7.88 -23.11 22.49
N ILE A 101 -7.68 -21.93 21.90
CA ILE A 101 -6.96 -20.82 22.52
C ILE A 101 -7.59 -20.47 23.88
N ASN A 102 -8.91 -20.26 23.92
CA ASN A 102 -9.60 -19.91 25.16
C ASN A 102 -9.55 -21.03 26.22
N ARG A 103 -9.63 -22.31 25.83
CA ARG A 103 -9.49 -23.46 26.75
C ARG A 103 -8.12 -23.51 27.41
N ILE A 104 -7.04 -23.38 26.62
CA ILE A 104 -5.66 -23.38 27.15
C ILE A 104 -5.48 -22.18 28.08
N THR A 105 -5.94 -20.99 27.68
CA THR A 105 -5.93 -19.77 28.49
C THR A 105 -6.67 -19.94 29.82
N ALA A 106 -7.86 -20.57 29.81
CA ALA A 106 -8.68 -20.79 30.99
C ALA A 106 -8.03 -21.73 32.01
N VAL A 107 -7.37 -22.80 31.54
CA VAL A 107 -6.69 -23.78 32.39
C VAL A 107 -5.37 -23.22 32.91
N LEU A 108 -4.58 -22.57 32.04
CA LEU A 108 -3.35 -21.88 32.43
C LEU A 108 -3.62 -20.87 33.56
N ASN A 109 -4.70 -20.08 33.45
CA ASN A 109 -5.13 -19.16 34.50
C ASN A 109 -5.53 -19.84 35.82
N GLN A 110 -6.09 -21.06 35.78
CA GLN A 110 -6.44 -21.80 37.01
C GLN A 110 -5.18 -22.30 37.72
N GLU A 111 -4.23 -22.87 36.99
CA GLU A 111 -2.97 -23.36 37.59
C GLU A 111 -2.07 -22.22 38.07
N ILE A 112 -1.96 -21.13 37.30
CA ILE A 112 -1.24 -19.91 37.71
C ILE A 112 -1.75 -19.37 39.05
N GLN A 113 -3.07 -19.39 39.29
CA GLN A 113 -3.62 -18.95 40.57
C GLN A 113 -3.24 -19.85 41.75
N LYS A 114 -3.06 -21.16 41.54
CA LYS A 114 -2.59 -22.08 42.61
C LYS A 114 -1.15 -21.76 43.06
N LEU A 115 -0.35 -21.15 42.19
CA LEU A 115 1.00 -20.70 42.50
C LEU A 115 1.04 -19.39 43.33
N GLY A 116 -0.10 -18.74 43.54
CA GLY A 116 -0.24 -17.50 44.32
C GLY A 116 -0.30 -16.21 43.49
N TYR A 117 -0.37 -16.32 42.16
CA TYR A 117 -0.66 -15.19 41.28
C TYR A 117 -2.16 -14.86 41.31
N LYS A 118 -2.53 -13.61 41.07
CA LYS A 118 -3.92 -13.15 41.10
C LYS A 118 -4.33 -12.57 39.75
N GLN A 119 -5.35 -13.14 39.13
CA GLN A 119 -5.94 -12.59 37.90
C GLN A 119 -6.75 -11.32 38.20
N PHE A 120 -6.57 -10.28 37.39
CA PHE A 120 -7.38 -9.06 37.47
C PHE A 120 -8.70 -9.17 36.68
N ASN A 121 -8.69 -9.84 35.53
CA ASN A 121 -9.84 -9.92 34.63
C ASN A 121 -10.77 -11.10 34.99
N THR A 122 -12.05 -10.83 35.25
CA THR A 122 -13.06 -11.90 35.46
C THR A 122 -13.32 -12.71 34.19
N TYR A 123 -13.28 -12.05 33.03
CA TYR A 123 -13.50 -12.65 31.72
C TYR A 123 -12.40 -12.21 30.75
N PHE A 124 -11.90 -13.15 29.96
CA PHE A 124 -10.80 -12.94 29.02
C PHE A 124 -10.86 -14.01 27.92
N PHE A 125 -10.34 -13.68 26.74
CA PHE A 125 -10.30 -14.61 25.61
C PHE A 125 -9.00 -15.43 25.60
N ASP A 126 -7.88 -14.76 25.35
CA ASP A 126 -6.55 -15.34 25.16
C ASP A 126 -5.44 -14.69 26.01
N THR A 127 -5.82 -13.65 26.78
CA THR A 127 -4.90 -12.73 27.43
C THR A 127 -5.20 -12.61 28.93
N LEU A 128 -4.22 -12.97 29.75
CA LEU A 128 -4.24 -12.90 31.20
C LEU A 128 -3.55 -11.60 31.65
N CYS A 129 -4.13 -10.89 32.62
CA CYS A 129 -3.46 -9.78 33.32
C CYS A 129 -3.32 -10.17 34.78
N ILE A 130 -2.13 -10.57 35.21
CA ILE A 130 -1.91 -11.17 36.53
C ILE A 130 -1.04 -10.30 37.42
N GLN A 131 -1.45 -10.15 38.68
CA GLN A 131 -0.59 -9.73 39.77
C GLN A 131 0.32 -10.90 40.16
N SER A 132 1.60 -10.61 40.31
CA SER A 132 2.64 -11.54 40.73
C SER A 132 2.87 -11.46 42.25
N PRO A 133 3.15 -12.59 42.92
CA PRO A 133 3.59 -12.59 44.32
C PRO A 133 5.09 -12.22 44.47
N VAL A 134 5.80 -12.01 43.37
CA VAL A 134 7.23 -11.63 43.31
C VAL A 134 7.47 -10.49 42.32
N LYS A 135 8.60 -9.78 42.43
CA LYS A 135 8.97 -8.73 41.47
C LYS A 135 9.08 -9.28 40.05
N THR A 136 8.58 -8.52 39.08
CA THR A 136 8.52 -8.95 37.67
C THR A 136 9.89 -9.14 37.02
N ASP A 137 10.95 -8.51 37.50
CA ASP A 137 12.33 -8.76 37.04
C ASP A 137 12.80 -10.21 37.33
N VAL A 138 12.34 -10.82 38.44
CA VAL A 138 12.65 -12.22 38.78
C VAL A 138 12.00 -13.15 37.75
N ILE A 139 10.74 -12.87 37.38
CA ILE A 139 10.03 -13.60 36.34
C ILE A 139 10.70 -13.37 34.99
N ARG A 140 11.06 -12.12 34.65
CA ARG A 140 11.70 -11.77 33.38
C ARG A 140 12.95 -12.60 33.14
N LYS A 141 13.86 -12.62 34.10
CA LYS A 141 15.10 -13.39 33.98
C LYS A 141 14.82 -14.88 33.72
N ILE A 142 13.93 -15.51 34.50
CA ILE A 142 13.62 -16.93 34.35
C ILE A 142 12.89 -17.21 33.03
N ALA A 143 12.03 -16.29 32.57
CA ALA A 143 11.33 -16.42 31.29
C ALA A 143 12.30 -16.30 30.10
N GLU A 144 13.20 -15.32 30.12
CA GLU A 144 14.23 -15.11 29.10
C GLU A 144 15.24 -16.28 29.07
N ASP A 145 15.65 -16.80 30.24
CA ASP A 145 16.47 -18.03 30.36
C ASP A 145 15.78 -19.27 29.75
N ASN A 146 14.45 -19.25 29.59
CA ASN A 146 13.64 -20.28 28.92
C ASN A 146 13.10 -19.83 27.54
N GLN A 147 13.60 -18.74 26.97
CA GLN A 147 13.21 -18.17 25.67
C GLN A 147 11.72 -17.77 25.56
N ILE A 148 11.10 -17.35 26.66
CA ILE A 148 9.71 -16.88 26.73
C ILE A 148 9.67 -15.38 27.04
N ASN A 149 8.90 -14.63 26.25
CA ASN A 149 8.63 -13.21 26.48
C ASN A 149 7.25 -13.00 27.12
N PHE A 150 7.16 -12.16 28.14
CA PHE A 150 5.88 -11.67 28.69
C PHE A 150 5.79 -10.14 28.58
N ARG A 151 4.57 -9.60 28.67
CA ARG A 151 4.37 -8.15 28.77
C ARG A 151 4.53 -7.70 30.22
N TYR A 152 5.62 -7.04 30.56
CA TYR A 152 5.79 -6.47 31.91
C TYR A 152 5.02 -5.14 32.01
N ILE A 153 4.03 -5.07 32.90
CA ILE A 153 3.10 -3.93 33.03
C ILE A 153 3.52 -3.00 34.18
N CYS A 154 3.97 -3.58 35.30
CA CYS A 154 4.63 -2.86 36.40
C CYS A 154 5.48 -3.84 37.24
N ASP A 155 6.09 -3.37 38.33
CA ASP A 155 6.91 -4.15 39.29
C ASP A 155 6.26 -5.47 39.77
N GLU A 156 4.93 -5.55 39.79
CA GLU A 156 4.16 -6.70 40.28
C GLU A 156 3.09 -7.18 39.28
N CYS A 157 3.09 -6.74 38.02
CA CYS A 157 2.06 -7.15 37.05
C CYS A 157 2.64 -7.55 35.70
N ILE A 158 2.20 -8.72 35.19
CA ILE A 158 2.50 -9.17 33.83
C ILE A 158 1.22 -9.49 33.04
N GLY A 159 1.30 -9.23 31.75
CA GLY A 159 0.36 -9.70 30.73
C GLY A 159 0.92 -10.93 30.03
N ILE A 160 0.09 -11.96 29.87
CA ILE A 160 0.41 -13.17 29.11
C ILE A 160 -0.69 -13.35 28.07
N SER A 161 -0.35 -13.22 26.79
CA SER A 161 -1.23 -13.52 25.66
C SER A 161 -0.75 -14.81 24.99
N ILE A 162 -1.67 -15.72 24.67
CA ILE A 162 -1.39 -16.94 23.91
C ILE A 162 -2.17 -16.93 22.58
N ASP A 163 -1.81 -17.82 21.65
CA ASP A 163 -2.36 -17.81 20.30
C ASP A 163 -2.55 -19.22 19.71
N GLU A 164 -2.79 -19.30 18.39
CA GLU A 164 -3.07 -20.55 17.66
C GLU A 164 -1.91 -21.55 17.72
N THR A 165 -0.67 -21.07 17.80
CA THR A 165 0.54 -21.90 17.88
C THR A 165 0.62 -22.62 19.23
N THR A 166 0.13 -21.99 20.30
CA THR A 166 0.33 -22.44 21.69
C THR A 166 -0.25 -23.83 21.94
N THR A 167 0.63 -24.77 22.31
CA THR A 167 0.30 -26.14 22.72
C THR A 167 0.09 -26.23 24.23
N LEU A 168 -0.27 -27.42 24.72
CA LEU A 168 -0.31 -27.68 26.17
C LEU A 168 1.10 -27.66 26.79
N ASP A 169 2.12 -28.06 26.01
CA ASP A 169 3.51 -28.09 26.46
C ASP A 169 4.06 -26.66 26.61
N ASP A 170 3.69 -25.74 25.73
CA ASP A 170 4.01 -24.30 25.86
C ASP A 170 3.35 -23.69 27.09
N ALA A 171 2.07 -24.00 27.35
CA ALA A 171 1.37 -23.58 28.56
C ALA A 171 2.03 -24.17 29.83
N ASN A 172 2.55 -25.40 29.74
CA ASN A 172 3.33 -26.04 30.81
C ASN A 172 4.69 -25.37 31.03
N ASN A 173 5.37 -24.93 29.96
CA ASN A 173 6.62 -24.18 30.05
C ASN A 173 6.39 -22.80 30.72
N ILE A 174 5.32 -22.10 30.36
CA ILE A 174 4.88 -20.87 31.04
C ILE A 174 4.62 -21.13 32.54
N LEU A 175 3.87 -22.19 32.86
CA LEU A 175 3.56 -22.54 34.25
C LEU A 175 4.81 -22.91 35.06
N LYS A 176 5.77 -23.60 34.45
CA LYS A 176 7.07 -23.95 35.05
C LYS A 176 7.90 -22.71 35.40
N VAL A 177 8.01 -21.76 34.48
CA VAL A 177 8.68 -20.45 34.71
C VAL A 177 8.05 -19.72 35.90
N LEU A 178 6.71 -19.64 35.94
CA LEU A 178 5.99 -18.94 37.00
C LEU A 178 6.07 -19.67 38.35
N ALA A 179 6.09 -21.00 38.36
CA ALA A 179 6.29 -21.80 39.56
C ALA A 179 7.70 -21.62 40.15
N GLN A 180 8.73 -21.66 39.29
CA GLN A 180 10.11 -21.39 39.68
C GLN A 180 10.26 -19.98 40.25
N ALA A 181 9.70 -18.96 39.58
CA ALA A 181 9.77 -17.57 40.05
C ALA A 181 9.08 -17.35 41.40
N ALA A 182 7.95 -18.03 41.66
CA ALA A 182 7.21 -17.94 42.91
C ALA A 182 7.74 -18.88 44.03
N GLY A 183 8.80 -19.66 43.78
CA GLY A 183 9.33 -20.64 44.73
C GLY A 183 8.33 -21.76 45.05
N LYS A 184 7.53 -22.18 44.08
CA LYS A 184 6.47 -23.19 44.21
C LYS A 184 6.83 -24.47 43.45
N THR A 185 6.28 -25.59 43.91
CA THR A 185 6.35 -26.86 43.16
C THR A 185 5.59 -26.72 41.85
N TYR A 186 6.28 -26.93 40.73
CA TYR A 186 5.65 -27.09 39.43
C TYR A 186 4.86 -28.41 39.38
N ILE A 187 3.62 -28.35 38.91
CA ILE A 187 2.76 -29.49 38.62
C ILE A 187 2.28 -29.30 37.18
N PRO A 188 2.45 -30.28 36.28
CA PRO A 188 2.02 -30.13 34.89
C PRO A 188 0.49 -30.07 34.77
N ILE A 189 0.03 -29.32 33.78
CA ILE A 189 -1.34 -29.33 33.29
C ILE A 189 -1.56 -30.66 32.55
N GLU A 190 -2.45 -31.51 33.08
CA GLU A 190 -2.94 -32.69 32.36
C GLU A 190 -4.32 -32.40 31.76
N CYS A 191 -4.46 -32.58 30.44
CA CYS A 191 -5.66 -32.17 29.69
C CYS A 191 -6.16 -33.25 28.70
N SER A 192 -6.79 -34.30 29.21
CA SER A 192 -7.40 -35.38 28.41
C SER A 192 -8.79 -35.02 27.87
N GLY A 193 -8.90 -33.87 27.17
CA GLY A 193 -10.11 -33.44 26.45
C GLY A 193 -11.21 -32.78 27.30
N ASN A 194 -11.28 -33.05 28.60
CA ASN A 194 -12.29 -32.48 29.53
C ASN A 194 -11.85 -31.18 30.22
N CYS A 195 -10.96 -30.41 29.60
CA CYS A 195 -10.47 -29.15 30.18
C CYS A 195 -11.56 -28.10 30.33
N LYS A 196 -11.61 -27.48 31.52
CA LYS A 196 -12.64 -26.54 31.93
C LYS A 196 -12.54 -25.24 31.12
N THR A 197 -13.61 -24.90 30.41
CA THR A 197 -13.77 -23.61 29.73
C THR A 197 -14.10 -22.49 30.72
N LEU A 198 -13.82 -21.24 30.34
CA LEU A 198 -14.43 -20.07 30.99
C LEU A 198 -15.92 -20.03 30.68
N ASP A 199 -16.75 -19.93 31.72
CA ASP A 199 -18.18 -19.71 31.55
C ASP A 199 -18.47 -18.21 31.44
N PHE A 200 -18.55 -17.72 30.20
CA PHE A 200 -18.93 -16.34 29.92
C PHE A 200 -20.39 -16.07 30.31
N PRO A 201 -20.77 -14.83 30.68
CA PRO A 201 -22.17 -14.44 30.80
C PRO A 201 -22.91 -14.69 29.48
N ALA A 202 -24.19 -15.05 29.56
CA ALA A 202 -25.00 -15.30 28.36
C ALA A 202 -24.98 -14.13 27.35
N ALA A 203 -24.92 -12.89 27.84
CA ALA A 203 -24.83 -11.67 27.03
C ALA A 203 -23.50 -11.51 26.25
N LEU A 204 -22.43 -12.23 26.62
CA LEU A 204 -21.14 -12.22 25.91
C LEU A 204 -20.93 -13.45 25.02
N LYS A 205 -21.80 -14.47 25.12
CA LYS A 205 -21.74 -15.65 24.25
C LYS A 205 -22.32 -15.31 22.88
N ARG A 206 -21.50 -15.43 21.83
CA ARG A 206 -21.97 -15.24 20.45
C ARG A 206 -22.99 -16.32 20.09
N THR A 207 -24.21 -15.89 19.75
CA THR A 207 -25.27 -16.74 19.20
C THR A 207 -25.53 -16.51 17.71
N SER A 208 -25.00 -15.42 17.14
CA SER A 208 -25.21 -15.05 15.73
C SER A 208 -24.34 -15.85 14.77
N PRO A 209 -24.87 -16.28 13.61
CA PRO A 209 -24.11 -16.98 12.58
C PRO A 209 -23.06 -16.06 11.92
N TYR A 210 -22.12 -16.66 11.20
CA TYR A 210 -21.08 -15.98 10.43
C TYR A 210 -20.47 -16.93 9.40
N LEU A 211 -19.92 -16.37 8.32
CA LEU A 211 -19.28 -17.14 7.24
C LEU A 211 -20.22 -18.23 6.68
N THR A 212 -21.49 -17.86 6.50
CA THR A 212 -22.57 -18.75 6.01
C THR A 212 -22.61 -18.86 4.50
N GLN A 213 -21.96 -17.93 3.78
CA GLN A 213 -21.89 -17.91 2.33
C GLN A 213 -21.14 -19.13 1.80
N THR A 214 -21.48 -19.56 0.59
CA THR A 214 -20.93 -20.78 -0.06
C THR A 214 -19.40 -20.74 -0.12
N ILE A 215 -18.82 -19.55 -0.32
CA ILE A 215 -17.37 -19.34 -0.44
C ILE A 215 -16.59 -19.81 0.80
N PHE A 216 -17.16 -19.69 2.00
CA PHE A 216 -16.51 -20.11 3.25
C PHE A 216 -16.77 -21.58 3.62
N ASN A 217 -17.50 -22.30 2.78
CA ASN A 217 -17.98 -23.67 3.01
C ASN A 217 -17.64 -24.62 1.85
N SER A 218 -16.77 -24.20 0.91
CA SER A 218 -16.47 -24.94 -0.34
C SER A 218 -14.99 -25.29 -0.57
N TYR A 219 -14.06 -24.75 0.21
CA TYR A 219 -12.61 -24.84 -0.08
C TYR A 219 -11.80 -25.30 1.14
N HIS A 220 -12.22 -26.41 1.76
CA HIS A 220 -11.65 -26.90 3.03
C HIS A 220 -10.55 -27.95 2.83
N SER A 221 -10.44 -28.58 1.65
CA SER A 221 -9.26 -29.38 1.31
C SER A 221 -8.18 -28.50 0.65
N GLU A 222 -6.91 -28.87 0.82
CA GLU A 222 -5.78 -28.18 0.19
C GLU A 222 -5.91 -28.16 -1.35
N THR A 223 -6.36 -29.27 -1.94
CA THR A 223 -6.63 -29.36 -3.39
C THR A 223 -7.67 -28.34 -3.86
N GLU A 224 -8.76 -28.16 -3.11
CA GLU A 224 -9.81 -27.19 -3.45
C GLU A 224 -9.33 -25.75 -3.26
N MET A 225 -8.59 -25.47 -2.19
CA MET A 225 -8.02 -24.15 -1.94
C MET A 225 -6.97 -23.75 -2.99
N MET A 226 -6.05 -24.65 -3.35
CA MET A 226 -5.07 -24.41 -4.41
C MET A 226 -5.74 -24.15 -5.77
N ARG A 227 -6.82 -24.90 -6.09
CA ARG A 227 -7.64 -24.63 -7.28
C ARG A 227 -8.39 -23.31 -7.21
N TYR A 228 -8.88 -22.91 -6.04
CA TYR A 228 -9.57 -21.63 -5.85
C TYR A 228 -8.62 -20.44 -6.01
N ILE A 229 -7.46 -20.46 -5.35
CA ILE A 229 -6.39 -19.45 -5.50
C ILE A 229 -6.00 -19.35 -6.98
N LYS A 230 -5.68 -20.46 -7.63
CA LYS A 230 -5.31 -20.45 -9.05
C LYS A 230 -6.42 -19.94 -9.96
N LYS A 231 -7.69 -20.29 -9.67
CA LYS A 231 -8.87 -19.81 -10.42
C LYS A 231 -9.09 -18.29 -10.31
N LEU A 232 -8.60 -17.65 -9.24
CA LEU A 232 -8.60 -16.19 -9.13
C LEU A 232 -7.36 -15.60 -9.81
N GLU A 233 -6.16 -16.13 -9.53
CA GLU A 233 -4.89 -15.69 -10.10
C GLU A 233 -4.95 -15.57 -11.64
N ILE A 234 -5.49 -16.57 -12.34
CA ILE A 234 -5.59 -16.55 -13.81
C ILE A 234 -6.53 -15.48 -14.38
N LYS A 235 -7.35 -14.83 -13.54
CA LYS A 235 -8.23 -13.73 -13.97
C LYS A 235 -7.52 -12.40 -14.00
N ASP A 236 -6.47 -12.24 -13.20
CA ASP A 236 -5.82 -10.96 -12.98
C ASP A 236 -4.55 -10.90 -13.84
N LEU A 237 -4.46 -9.91 -14.73
CA LEU A 237 -3.24 -9.67 -15.49
C LEU A 237 -2.16 -9.10 -14.56
N SER A 238 -0.97 -9.71 -14.55
CA SER A 238 0.15 -9.32 -13.69
C SER A 238 1.48 -9.30 -14.45
N LEU A 239 2.54 -8.80 -13.80
CA LEU A 239 3.89 -8.66 -14.37
C LEU A 239 4.53 -9.99 -14.82
N ASN A 240 3.98 -11.13 -14.43
CA ASN A 240 4.41 -12.44 -14.95
C ASN A 240 3.96 -12.73 -16.40
N ARG A 241 3.22 -11.80 -17.05
CA ARG A 241 2.63 -12.02 -18.37
C ARG A 241 2.78 -10.85 -19.34
N ALA A 242 2.70 -9.61 -18.86
CA ALA A 242 2.82 -8.42 -19.69
C ALA A 242 3.23 -7.21 -18.85
N MET A 243 3.83 -6.21 -19.52
CA MET A 243 4.08 -4.90 -18.93
C MET A 243 2.77 -4.26 -18.45
N ILE A 244 2.84 -3.64 -17.28
CA ILE A 244 1.76 -2.83 -16.69
C ILE A 244 2.26 -1.38 -16.64
N PRO A 245 2.09 -0.57 -17.69
CA PRO A 245 2.79 0.70 -17.86
C PRO A 245 2.12 1.87 -17.10
N LEU A 246 1.75 1.65 -15.84
CA LEU A 246 1.05 2.61 -15.00
C LEU A 246 1.98 3.76 -14.61
N GLY A 247 1.76 4.96 -15.18
CA GLY A 247 2.39 6.20 -14.74
C GLY A 247 2.22 6.46 -13.24
N SER A 248 3.29 6.97 -12.63
CA SER A 248 3.49 7.19 -11.20
C SER A 248 3.33 5.94 -10.32
N CYS A 249 3.53 4.74 -10.87
CA CYS A 249 3.46 3.48 -10.12
C CYS A 249 4.75 2.66 -10.13
N THR A 250 5.67 2.90 -11.07
CA THR A 250 6.93 2.16 -11.22
C THR A 250 6.75 0.65 -11.07
N MET A 251 6.06 0.06 -12.05
CA MET A 251 5.75 -1.37 -12.10
C MET A 251 6.98 -2.23 -12.50
N LYS A 252 8.10 -2.04 -11.80
CA LYS A 252 9.38 -2.71 -12.05
C LYS A 252 9.40 -4.15 -11.54
N LEU A 253 10.48 -4.87 -11.85
CA LEU A 253 10.74 -6.21 -11.32
C LEU A 253 10.70 -6.24 -9.78
N ASN A 254 9.98 -7.23 -9.22
CA ASN A 254 10.12 -7.67 -7.84
C ASN A 254 10.90 -9.00 -7.90
N ALA A 255 12.20 -8.99 -7.66
CA ALA A 255 13.04 -10.15 -8.00
C ALA A 255 12.85 -11.29 -6.99
N ALA A 256 12.87 -12.54 -7.46
CA ALA A 256 12.71 -13.71 -6.59
C ALA A 256 13.75 -13.74 -5.45
N ALA A 257 14.99 -13.30 -5.72
CA ALA A 257 16.05 -13.18 -4.72
C ALA A 257 15.71 -12.20 -3.58
N GLU A 258 15.04 -11.10 -3.89
CA GLU A 258 14.61 -10.07 -2.93
C GLU A 258 13.40 -10.53 -2.11
N MET A 259 12.58 -11.40 -2.71
CA MET A 259 11.35 -11.92 -2.11
C MET A 259 11.57 -13.12 -1.17
N PHE A 260 12.62 -13.93 -1.34
CA PHE A 260 12.83 -15.12 -0.48
C PHE A 260 12.83 -14.85 1.04
N PRO A 261 13.46 -13.77 1.56
CA PRO A 261 13.53 -13.50 2.99
C PRO A 261 12.18 -13.36 3.71
N ILE A 262 11.09 -13.02 2.99
CA ILE A 262 9.76 -12.87 3.60
C ILE A 262 9.18 -14.19 4.13
N SER A 263 9.77 -15.33 3.72
CA SER A 263 9.38 -16.67 4.19
C SER A 263 10.27 -17.21 5.31
N TRP A 264 11.34 -16.48 5.71
CA TRP A 264 12.26 -16.93 6.75
C TRP A 264 11.67 -16.67 8.15
N PRO A 265 11.64 -17.66 9.06
CA PRO A 265 11.15 -17.49 10.44
C PRO A 265 11.85 -16.34 11.19
N GLU A 266 13.15 -16.14 10.95
CA GLU A 266 14.00 -15.10 11.51
C GLU A 266 13.48 -13.67 11.23
N PHE A 267 12.73 -13.49 10.13
CA PHE A 267 12.01 -12.25 9.85
C PHE A 267 10.52 -12.36 10.20
N GLY A 268 9.85 -13.45 9.81
CA GLY A 268 8.39 -13.59 9.90
C GLY A 268 7.83 -13.82 11.31
N ALA A 269 8.58 -14.47 12.20
CA ALA A 269 8.10 -14.92 13.51
C ALA A 269 8.41 -13.96 14.67
N ILE A 270 9.14 -12.86 14.42
CA ILE A 270 9.53 -11.91 15.48
C ILE A 270 8.37 -10.96 15.81
N HIS A 271 8.04 -10.85 17.09
CA HIS A 271 7.03 -9.91 17.59
C HIS A 271 7.59 -8.46 17.64
N PRO A 272 6.85 -7.42 17.21
CA PRO A 272 7.35 -6.03 17.14
C PRO A 272 7.89 -5.41 18.45
N PHE A 273 7.57 -6.02 19.59
CA PHE A 273 7.96 -5.54 20.93
C PHE A 273 8.78 -6.56 21.71
N VAL A 274 9.57 -7.41 21.04
CA VAL A 274 10.62 -8.21 21.73
C VAL A 274 11.70 -7.29 22.33
N PRO A 275 12.42 -7.74 23.38
CA PRO A 275 13.68 -7.14 23.80
C PRO A 275 14.65 -6.96 22.62
N SER A 276 15.36 -5.83 22.55
CA SER A 276 16.15 -5.45 21.36
C SER A 276 17.28 -6.43 21.02
N ASN A 277 17.83 -7.12 22.02
CA ASN A 277 18.84 -8.18 21.85
C ASN A 277 18.30 -9.46 21.19
N GLN A 278 16.98 -9.58 21.02
CA GLN A 278 16.34 -10.67 20.26
C GLN A 278 16.07 -10.28 18.80
N ALA A 279 16.36 -9.03 18.42
CA ALA A 279 16.10 -8.47 17.09
C ALA A 279 17.35 -7.83 16.46
N GLU A 280 18.56 -8.19 16.92
CA GLU A 280 19.81 -7.53 16.52
C GLU A 280 20.03 -7.53 15.00
N GLY A 281 19.77 -8.65 14.30
CA GLY A 281 19.86 -8.71 12.84
C GLY A 281 18.81 -7.86 12.11
N TYR A 282 17.62 -7.70 12.69
CA TYR A 282 16.61 -6.76 12.19
C TYR A 282 17.10 -5.31 12.32
N LEU A 283 17.65 -4.97 13.49
CA LEU A 283 18.16 -3.63 13.79
C LEU A 283 19.39 -3.29 12.95
N GLU A 284 20.31 -4.22 12.72
CA GLU A 284 21.46 -4.03 11.82
C GLU A 284 20.99 -3.74 10.38
N MET A 285 20.08 -4.55 9.85
CA MET A 285 19.50 -4.33 8.52
C MET A 285 18.77 -2.98 8.43
N ILE A 286 17.98 -2.62 9.46
CA ILE A 286 17.27 -1.34 9.53
C ILE A 286 18.23 -0.16 9.50
N HIS A 287 19.25 -0.12 10.37
CA HIS A 287 20.22 0.97 10.41
C HIS A 287 21.04 1.07 9.11
N ASN A 288 21.43 -0.08 8.52
CA ASN A 288 22.11 -0.09 7.24
C ASN A 288 21.23 0.44 6.10
N LEU A 289 19.94 0.07 6.09
CA LEU A 289 18.97 0.58 5.10
C LEU A 289 18.66 2.07 5.30
N GLU A 290 18.51 2.53 6.54
CA GLU A 290 18.33 3.96 6.85
C GLU A 290 19.55 4.77 6.38
N LYS A 291 20.76 4.25 6.55
CA LYS A 291 21.97 4.86 6.01
C LYS A 291 21.99 4.86 4.48
N ASP A 292 21.76 3.72 3.83
CA ASP A 292 21.78 3.63 2.37
C ASP A 292 20.75 4.60 1.75
N LEU A 293 19.55 4.69 2.33
CA LEU A 293 18.50 5.61 1.87
C LEU A 293 18.86 7.07 2.17
N ALA A 294 19.51 7.39 3.29
CA ALA A 294 20.03 8.73 3.59
C ALA A 294 21.06 9.16 2.52
N ASP A 295 22.04 8.29 2.23
CA ASP A 295 23.08 8.51 1.22
C ASP A 295 22.48 8.69 -0.19
N ILE A 296 21.50 7.86 -0.58
CA ILE A 296 20.78 7.96 -1.87
C ILE A 296 19.99 9.28 -1.99
N THR A 297 19.44 9.78 -0.88
CA THR A 297 18.53 10.95 -0.89
C THR A 297 19.18 12.26 -0.48
N GLY A 298 20.42 12.25 0.04
CA GLY A 298 21.11 13.43 0.54
C GLY A 298 20.55 13.98 1.85
N PHE A 299 19.84 13.17 2.64
CA PHE A 299 19.25 13.57 3.92
C PHE A 299 20.12 13.19 5.12
N ALA A 300 19.91 13.86 6.25
CA ALA A 300 20.68 13.63 7.48
C ALA A 300 20.19 12.41 8.28
N GLY A 301 18.95 11.96 8.04
CA GLY A 301 18.38 10.78 8.70
C GLY A 301 17.08 10.34 8.04
N ILE A 302 16.73 9.07 8.26
CA ILE A 302 15.55 8.40 7.73
C ILE A 302 14.67 7.90 8.89
N SER A 303 13.36 7.80 8.68
CA SER A 303 12.47 6.97 9.50
C SER A 303 11.70 5.99 8.62
N LEU A 304 11.83 4.70 8.92
CA LEU A 304 11.11 3.61 8.23
C LEU A 304 9.68 3.38 8.77
N GLN A 305 9.25 4.12 9.80
CA GLN A 305 7.97 3.92 10.47
C GLN A 305 6.72 4.04 9.57
N PRO A 306 6.61 4.98 8.60
CA PRO A 306 5.37 5.20 7.86
C PRO A 306 5.05 4.07 6.84
N GLN A 307 3.83 3.55 6.90
CA GLN A 307 3.41 2.30 6.23
C GLN A 307 2.86 2.48 4.79
N SER A 308 3.00 3.66 4.19
CA SER A 308 2.63 3.95 2.78
C SER A 308 3.13 5.34 2.37
N GLY A 309 3.14 5.66 1.07
CA GLY A 309 3.57 6.99 0.61
C GLY A 309 2.77 8.13 1.24
N ALA A 310 1.44 8.01 1.26
CA ALA A 310 0.54 8.96 1.93
C ALA A 310 0.76 9.03 3.46
N SER A 311 1.15 7.92 4.10
CA SER A 311 1.58 7.94 5.51
C SER A 311 2.91 8.69 5.67
N GLY A 312 3.85 8.54 4.73
CA GLY A 312 5.09 9.33 4.67
C GLY A 312 4.84 10.82 4.47
N GLU A 313 3.93 11.22 3.58
CA GLU A 313 3.46 12.61 3.45
C GLU A 313 2.93 13.15 4.77
N HIS A 314 1.95 12.47 5.37
CA HIS A 314 1.41 12.92 6.65
C HIS A 314 2.49 13.04 7.72
N SER A 315 3.39 12.05 7.81
CA SER A 315 4.51 12.05 8.77
C SER A 315 5.47 13.22 8.55
N GLY A 316 5.84 13.51 7.30
CA GLY A 316 6.70 14.64 6.96
C GLY A 316 6.06 15.99 7.24
N LEU A 317 4.74 16.13 7.03
CA LEU A 317 4.01 17.34 7.40
C LEU A 317 3.85 17.49 8.92
N ILE A 318 3.74 16.40 9.67
CA ILE A 318 3.77 16.42 11.14
C ILE A 318 5.17 16.79 11.66
N VAL A 319 6.25 16.30 11.06
CA VAL A 319 7.64 16.72 11.33
C VAL A 319 7.79 18.24 11.14
N ILE A 320 7.34 18.78 10.00
CA ILE A 320 7.35 20.22 9.69
C ILE A 320 6.53 21.01 10.72
N ARG A 321 5.33 20.53 11.08
CA ARG A 321 4.46 21.18 12.06
C ARG A 321 5.11 21.21 13.45
N ASN A 322 5.64 20.08 13.92
CA ASN A 322 6.26 19.97 15.24
C ASN A 322 7.52 20.85 15.35
N TYR A 323 8.30 20.99 14.26
CA TYR A 323 9.42 21.94 14.17
C TYR A 323 8.99 23.40 14.36
N PHE A 324 7.93 23.86 13.68
CA PHE A 324 7.44 25.23 13.89
C PHE A 324 6.79 25.43 15.27
N HIS A 325 6.12 24.42 15.81
CA HIS A 325 5.59 24.46 17.18
C HIS A 325 6.71 24.64 18.23
N ASP A 326 7.81 23.88 18.12
CA ASP A 326 8.96 23.97 19.03
C ASP A 326 9.67 25.33 18.96
N LYS A 327 9.63 25.98 17.79
CA LYS A 327 10.10 27.37 17.60
C LYS A 327 9.15 28.46 18.12
N GLY A 328 7.95 28.11 18.58
CA GLY A 328 6.91 29.08 18.92
C GLY A 328 6.17 29.69 17.71
N GLU A 329 6.40 29.16 16.51
CA GLU A 329 5.85 29.61 15.23
C GLU A 329 4.62 28.77 14.79
N ALA A 330 3.87 28.20 15.75
CA ALA A 330 2.71 27.32 15.51
C ALA A 330 1.55 27.94 14.67
N HIS A 331 1.62 29.24 14.38
CA HIS A 331 0.72 29.93 13.45
C HIS A 331 1.04 29.61 11.98
N ARG A 332 2.26 29.15 11.67
CA ARG A 332 2.65 28.67 10.34
C ARG A 332 1.93 27.37 10.00
N ASN A 333 0.86 27.47 9.24
CA ASN A 333 0.04 26.35 8.81
C ASN A 333 -0.33 26.37 7.31
N VAL A 334 0.18 27.32 6.52
CA VAL A 334 -0.08 27.39 5.07
C VAL A 334 0.80 26.39 4.34
N CYS A 335 0.16 25.53 3.54
CA CYS A 335 0.82 24.57 2.66
C CYS A 335 0.51 24.93 1.20
N LEU A 336 1.55 25.28 0.44
CA LEU A 336 1.47 25.52 -0.99
C LEU A 336 1.55 24.18 -1.74
N ILE A 337 0.66 23.94 -2.69
CA ILE A 337 0.59 22.68 -3.45
C ILE A 337 0.32 22.96 -4.94
N PRO A 338 1.19 22.56 -5.89
CA PRO A 338 0.91 22.66 -7.32
C PRO A 338 -0.37 21.94 -7.74
N SER A 339 -1.10 22.50 -8.70
CA SER A 339 -2.33 21.88 -9.23
C SER A 339 -2.11 20.49 -9.84
N SER A 340 -0.90 20.20 -10.30
CA SER A 340 -0.45 18.92 -10.85
C SER A 340 -0.18 17.85 -9.79
N ALA A 341 0.05 18.22 -8.51
CA ALA A 341 0.44 17.28 -7.46
C ALA A 341 -0.57 16.15 -7.29
N HIS A 342 -0.10 14.98 -6.85
CA HIS A 342 -0.95 13.81 -6.62
C HIS A 342 -2.04 14.10 -5.56
N GLY A 343 -3.14 13.36 -5.60
CA GLY A 343 -4.31 13.65 -4.76
C GLY A 343 -4.09 13.38 -3.27
N THR A 344 -3.05 12.61 -2.93
CA THR A 344 -2.61 12.37 -1.54
C THR A 344 -2.06 13.63 -0.91
N ASN A 345 -1.22 14.42 -1.60
CA ASN A 345 -0.56 15.61 -1.07
C ASN A 345 -1.55 16.58 -0.38
N PRO A 346 -2.64 17.04 -1.03
CA PRO A 346 -3.66 17.88 -0.39
C PRO A 346 -4.50 17.13 0.67
N ALA A 347 -4.72 15.82 0.54
CA ALA A 347 -5.41 15.04 1.56
C ALA A 347 -4.56 14.89 2.85
N SER A 348 -3.24 14.70 2.70
CA SER A 348 -2.26 14.62 3.78
C SER A 348 -2.08 15.96 4.48
N ALA A 349 -2.05 17.07 3.72
CA ALA A 349 -2.02 18.42 4.27
C ALA A 349 -3.30 18.77 5.05
N ALA A 350 -4.47 18.42 4.53
CA ALA A 350 -5.74 18.58 5.25
C ALA A 350 -5.74 17.75 6.55
N MET A 351 -5.25 16.50 6.50
CA MET A 351 -5.12 15.63 7.67
C MET A 351 -4.09 16.14 8.71
N ALA A 352 -3.03 16.83 8.28
CA ALA A 352 -2.06 17.47 9.17
C ALA A 352 -2.59 18.76 9.84
N GLY A 353 -3.75 19.28 9.37
CA GLY A 353 -4.37 20.52 9.85
C GLY A 353 -3.90 21.78 9.13
N MET A 354 -3.35 21.67 7.92
CA MET A 354 -2.79 22.79 7.15
C MET A 354 -3.82 23.48 6.26
N LYS A 355 -3.68 24.80 6.09
CA LYS A 355 -4.42 25.61 5.12
C LYS A 355 -3.78 25.46 3.73
N ILE A 356 -4.45 24.76 2.83
CA ILE A 356 -3.94 24.48 1.49
C ILE A 356 -4.18 25.69 0.56
N ILE A 357 -3.14 26.09 -0.18
CA ILE A 357 -3.23 27.07 -1.26
C ILE A 357 -2.67 26.42 -2.54
N VAL A 358 -3.48 26.38 -3.59
CA VAL A 358 -3.08 25.76 -4.86
C VAL A 358 -2.20 26.72 -5.67
N ILE A 359 -1.06 26.25 -6.15
CA ILE A 359 -0.19 26.95 -7.10
C ILE A 359 -0.57 26.54 -8.52
N LYS A 360 -0.59 27.50 -9.45
CA LYS A 360 -0.90 27.24 -10.87
C LYS A 360 0.22 26.45 -11.56
N ALA A 361 -0.13 25.84 -12.68
CA ALA A 361 0.82 25.36 -13.67
C ALA A 361 0.79 26.25 -14.92
N THR A 362 1.92 26.36 -15.59
CA THR A 362 2.05 27.02 -16.91
C THR A 362 1.36 26.19 -18.00
N PRO A 363 1.15 26.74 -19.22
CA PRO A 363 0.69 25.93 -20.36
C PRO A 363 1.64 24.80 -20.78
N SER A 364 2.93 24.89 -20.43
CA SER A 364 3.94 23.82 -20.60
C SER A 364 3.89 22.76 -19.49
N GLY A 365 3.04 22.92 -18.48
CA GLY A 365 2.86 21.98 -17.37
C GLY A 365 3.83 22.16 -16.21
N GLU A 366 4.74 23.13 -16.29
CA GLU A 366 5.69 23.49 -15.22
C GLU A 366 4.98 24.31 -14.13
N ILE A 367 5.64 24.50 -12.98
CA ILE A 367 5.10 25.37 -11.92
C ILE A 367 5.13 26.85 -12.35
N ASP A 368 4.02 27.56 -12.16
CA ASP A 368 3.95 29.01 -12.35
C ASP A 368 4.72 29.72 -11.21
N ILE A 369 5.95 30.15 -11.50
CA ILE A 369 6.88 30.74 -10.52
C ILE A 369 6.39 32.11 -10.02
N ASP A 370 5.74 32.91 -10.87
CA ASP A 370 5.19 34.21 -10.46
C ASP A 370 4.00 34.01 -9.50
N ASP A 371 3.13 33.04 -9.79
CA ASP A 371 2.02 32.65 -8.89
C ASP A 371 2.54 32.01 -7.57
N LEU A 372 3.58 31.18 -7.64
CA LEU A 372 4.28 30.63 -6.47
C LEU A 372 4.83 31.74 -5.58
N LYS A 373 5.62 32.65 -6.16
CA LYS A 373 6.29 33.74 -5.46
C LYS A 373 5.28 34.68 -4.82
N ALA A 374 4.27 35.13 -5.57
CA ALA A 374 3.22 35.99 -5.04
C ALA A 374 2.51 35.36 -3.83
N LYS A 375 2.20 34.07 -3.88
CA LYS A 375 1.53 33.35 -2.78
C LYS A 375 2.45 33.08 -1.59
N ALA A 376 3.73 32.81 -1.83
CA ALA A 376 4.74 32.67 -0.78
C ALA A 376 4.97 33.99 -0.04
N GLU A 377 5.03 35.12 -0.76
CA GLU A 377 5.15 36.47 -0.19
C GLU A 377 3.87 36.89 0.56
N GLU A 378 2.68 36.70 -0.03
CA GLU A 378 1.37 37.01 0.60
C GLU A 378 1.17 36.23 1.92
N ASN A 379 1.66 34.99 2.00
CA ASN A 379 1.48 34.12 3.15
C ASN A 379 2.74 34.00 4.02
N LYS A 380 3.78 34.82 3.81
CA LYS A 380 5.12 34.70 4.42
C LYS A 380 5.11 34.41 5.93
N ASP A 381 4.28 35.12 6.68
CA ASP A 381 4.22 34.95 8.15
C ASP A 381 3.53 33.64 8.57
N ASN A 382 2.68 33.07 7.72
CA ASN A 382 1.93 31.83 7.99
C ASN A 382 2.41 30.63 7.15
N LEU A 383 3.44 30.81 6.30
CA LEU A 383 3.95 29.79 5.40
C LEU A 383 4.65 28.69 6.20
N ALA A 384 4.09 27.47 6.14
CA ALA A 384 4.71 26.28 6.70
C ALA A 384 5.56 25.57 5.64
N CYS A 385 4.97 25.24 4.49
CA CYS A 385 5.70 24.51 3.46
C CYS A 385 5.16 24.63 2.02
N LEU A 386 5.98 24.21 1.08
CA LEU A 386 5.59 23.76 -0.26
C LEU A 386 5.63 22.23 -0.31
N MET A 387 4.62 21.58 -0.88
CA MET A 387 4.71 20.19 -1.33
C MET A 387 4.94 20.14 -2.84
N ILE A 388 6.03 19.53 -3.30
CA ILE A 388 6.40 19.45 -4.71
C ILE A 388 6.82 18.02 -5.10
N THR A 389 6.41 17.54 -6.27
CA THR A 389 6.88 16.24 -6.81
C THR A 389 8.00 16.51 -7.81
N TYR A 390 9.12 15.78 -7.75
CA TYR A 390 10.23 15.91 -8.69
C TYR A 390 10.74 14.54 -9.18
N PRO A 391 10.91 14.33 -10.51
CA PRO A 391 10.25 15.05 -11.61
C PRO A 391 8.75 15.18 -11.38
N SER A 392 8.12 16.22 -11.94
CA SER A 392 6.71 16.48 -11.68
C SER A 392 5.83 15.34 -12.21
N THR A 393 4.58 15.27 -11.74
CA THR A 393 3.57 14.29 -12.19
C THR A 393 3.24 14.39 -13.67
N HIS A 394 3.77 15.38 -14.38
CA HIS A 394 3.71 15.51 -15.83
C HIS A 394 4.82 14.73 -16.58
N GLY A 395 5.73 14.07 -15.85
CA GLY A 395 6.85 13.33 -16.42
C GLY A 395 7.99 14.22 -16.92
N VAL A 396 8.18 15.41 -16.33
CA VAL A 396 9.20 16.37 -16.75
C VAL A 396 10.04 16.87 -15.56
N PHE A 397 11.33 17.12 -15.82
CA PHE A 397 12.21 17.78 -14.86
C PHE A 397 11.96 19.30 -14.92
N GLU A 398 11.49 19.89 -13.82
CA GLU A 398 11.40 21.35 -13.67
C GLU A 398 12.84 21.94 -13.71
N GLU A 399 13.11 22.89 -14.61
CA GLU A 399 14.47 23.46 -14.75
C GLU A 399 14.84 24.41 -13.60
N GLU A 400 13.85 25.10 -13.04
CA GLU A 400 14.02 26.09 -11.96
C GLU A 400 13.77 25.50 -10.55
N ILE A 401 13.91 24.19 -10.37
CA ILE A 401 13.63 23.51 -9.08
C ILE A 401 14.38 24.12 -7.89
N LEU A 402 15.64 24.54 -8.07
CA LEU A 402 16.43 25.19 -7.02
C LEU A 402 15.90 26.58 -6.67
N HIS A 403 15.50 27.38 -7.68
CA HIS A 403 14.90 28.70 -7.48
C HIS A 403 13.53 28.60 -6.79
N ILE A 404 12.74 27.56 -7.11
CA ILE A 404 11.49 27.23 -6.41
C ILE A 404 11.75 26.94 -4.92
N ILE A 405 12.81 26.20 -4.59
CA ILE A 405 13.21 25.92 -3.20
C ILE A 405 13.65 27.22 -2.49
N ASP A 406 14.50 28.03 -3.14
CA ASP A 406 14.98 29.31 -2.61
C ASP A 406 13.83 30.28 -2.30
N ILE A 407 12.80 30.37 -3.15
CA ILE A 407 11.60 31.20 -2.92
C ILE A 407 10.88 30.81 -1.62
N ILE A 408 10.77 29.52 -1.33
CA ILE A 408 10.09 29.02 -0.12
C ILE A 408 10.92 29.28 1.14
N HIS A 409 12.22 28.99 1.08
CA HIS A 409 13.14 29.24 2.19
C HIS A 409 13.28 30.74 2.50
N ALA A 410 13.34 31.61 1.49
CA ALA A 410 13.37 33.07 1.65
C ALA A 410 12.10 33.65 2.32
N ASN A 411 10.99 32.91 2.25
CA ASN A 411 9.73 33.24 2.93
C ASN A 411 9.51 32.44 4.24
N GLY A 412 10.54 31.74 4.73
CA GLY A 412 10.52 31.04 6.03
C GLY A 412 9.76 29.70 6.03
N GLY A 413 9.29 29.24 4.87
CA GLY A 413 8.71 27.91 4.72
C GLY A 413 9.76 26.82 4.57
N LEU A 414 9.32 25.56 4.64
CA LEU A 414 10.12 24.37 4.34
C LEU A 414 9.64 23.69 3.04
N VAL A 415 10.48 22.89 2.41
CA VAL A 415 10.14 22.14 1.20
C VAL A 415 9.97 20.67 1.52
N TYR A 416 8.74 20.19 1.32
CA TYR A 416 8.42 18.78 1.28
C TYR A 416 8.51 18.28 -0.17
N MET A 417 9.41 17.35 -0.47
CA MET A 417 9.47 16.68 -1.76
C MET A 417 8.72 15.35 -1.73
N ASP A 418 7.84 15.16 -2.69
CA ASP A 418 7.20 13.89 -2.99
C ASP A 418 8.14 13.07 -3.88
N GLY A 419 8.77 12.07 -3.27
CA GLY A 419 9.74 11.17 -3.90
C GLY A 419 9.12 9.93 -4.53
N ALA A 420 7.81 9.94 -4.83
CA ALA A 420 7.18 8.89 -5.65
C ALA A 420 7.89 8.67 -6.99
N ASN A 421 8.44 9.74 -7.57
CA ASN A 421 9.12 9.75 -8.86
C ASN A 421 10.66 9.61 -8.74
N MET A 422 11.17 9.12 -7.60
CA MET A 422 12.62 8.89 -7.39
C MET A 422 13.26 7.89 -8.38
N ASN A 423 12.49 7.11 -9.13
CA ASN A 423 13.05 6.24 -10.17
C ASN A 423 13.75 7.01 -11.29
N ALA A 424 13.46 8.31 -11.44
CA ALA A 424 14.18 9.23 -12.33
C ALA A 424 15.35 9.99 -11.68
N GLN A 425 15.61 9.78 -10.39
CA GLN A 425 16.63 10.52 -9.64
C GLN A 425 17.81 9.67 -9.15
N VAL A 426 17.58 8.43 -8.68
CA VAL A 426 18.58 7.64 -7.96
C VAL A 426 19.91 7.54 -8.73
N GLY A 427 21.00 7.96 -8.09
CA GLY A 427 22.35 7.95 -8.68
C GLY A 427 22.65 9.07 -9.68
N LEU A 428 21.66 9.89 -10.07
CA LEU A 428 21.83 11.08 -10.92
C LEU A 428 21.73 12.40 -10.14
N THR A 429 20.84 12.46 -9.15
CA THR A 429 20.61 13.61 -8.28
C THR A 429 19.91 13.16 -6.99
N SER A 430 19.75 14.05 -6.01
CA SER A 430 19.05 13.71 -4.75
C SER A 430 18.31 14.89 -4.12
N PRO A 431 17.11 14.68 -3.53
CA PRO A 431 16.28 15.76 -2.96
C PRO A 431 16.98 16.62 -1.90
N GLY A 432 17.72 16.00 -0.98
CA GLY A 432 18.39 16.71 0.10
C GLY A 432 19.53 17.60 -0.39
N HIS A 433 20.27 17.19 -1.42
CA HIS A 433 21.29 18.03 -2.05
C HIS A 433 20.69 19.18 -2.89
N MET A 434 19.44 19.06 -3.36
CA MET A 434 18.70 20.19 -3.97
C MET A 434 18.23 21.22 -2.93
N GLY A 435 18.22 20.87 -1.64
CA GLY A 435 17.68 21.72 -0.57
C GLY A 435 16.24 21.39 -0.15
N ALA A 436 15.69 20.23 -0.52
CA ALA A 436 14.46 19.77 0.12
C ALA A 436 14.70 19.55 1.63
N ASP A 437 13.70 19.82 2.46
CA ASP A 437 13.80 19.66 3.92
C ASP A 437 13.32 18.31 4.40
N VAL A 438 12.31 17.76 3.73
CA VAL A 438 11.73 16.43 3.95
C VAL A 438 11.42 15.79 2.60
N CYS A 439 11.61 14.48 2.47
CA CYS A 439 11.09 13.71 1.34
C CYS A 439 10.50 12.40 1.83
N HIS A 440 9.41 11.91 1.24
CA HIS A 440 9.06 10.48 1.37
C HIS A 440 9.51 9.69 0.14
N LEU A 441 9.74 8.39 0.31
CA LEU A 441 9.99 7.46 -0.79
C LEU A 441 8.85 6.46 -0.90
N ASN A 442 8.56 5.93 -2.09
CA ASN A 442 7.73 4.73 -2.22
C ASN A 442 8.64 3.51 -2.43
N LEU A 443 8.89 2.72 -1.38
CA LEU A 443 9.69 1.49 -1.53
C LEU A 443 9.01 0.45 -2.44
N HIS A 444 7.67 0.51 -2.50
CA HIS A 444 6.76 -0.24 -3.40
C HIS A 444 6.58 0.41 -4.78
N LYS A 445 7.53 1.25 -5.19
CA LYS A 445 7.68 1.78 -6.56
C LYS A 445 9.16 1.71 -6.94
N THR A 446 9.97 2.62 -6.40
CA THR A 446 11.38 2.80 -6.78
C THR A 446 12.29 1.67 -6.29
N PHE A 447 11.97 1.01 -5.17
CA PHE A 447 12.87 0.07 -4.49
C PHE A 447 12.32 -1.36 -4.39
N ALA A 448 11.70 -1.80 -5.49
CA ALA A 448 11.34 -3.19 -5.81
C ALA A 448 10.38 -3.94 -4.86
N MET A 449 9.80 -3.30 -3.83
CA MET A 449 8.70 -3.96 -3.08
C MET A 449 7.47 -4.18 -3.98
N PRO A 450 6.76 -5.31 -3.85
CA PRO A 450 5.64 -5.65 -4.73
C PRO A 450 4.39 -4.82 -4.44
N HIS A 451 3.68 -4.42 -5.48
CA HIS A 451 2.44 -3.62 -5.39
C HIS A 451 1.26 -4.37 -4.76
N GLY A 452 1.30 -5.71 -4.70
CA GLY A 452 0.36 -6.55 -3.96
C GLY A 452 -1.12 -6.40 -4.34
N GLY A 453 -1.44 -5.92 -5.54
CA GLY A 453 -2.82 -5.61 -5.95
C GLY A 453 -3.44 -4.37 -5.27
N GLY A 454 -2.61 -3.50 -4.69
CA GLY A 454 -3.05 -2.30 -3.95
C GLY A 454 -2.47 -2.17 -2.53
N GLY A 455 -1.39 -2.90 -2.24
CA GLY A 455 -0.68 -2.92 -0.96
C GLY A 455 -0.28 -4.33 -0.54
N PRO A 456 0.73 -4.51 0.34
CA PRO A 456 1.28 -3.48 1.23
C PRO A 456 2.26 -2.51 0.56
N GLY A 457 2.65 -1.47 1.30
CA GLY A 457 3.77 -0.62 0.93
C GLY A 457 4.53 -0.17 2.18
N VAL A 458 5.66 0.50 1.96
CA VAL A 458 6.37 1.28 2.99
C VAL A 458 6.68 2.65 2.38
N GLY A 459 6.61 3.70 3.21
CA GLY A 459 6.75 5.09 2.80
C GLY A 459 7.71 5.88 3.70
N PRO A 460 9.00 5.49 3.78
CA PRO A 460 9.92 6.10 4.73
C PRO A 460 10.13 7.58 4.40
N ILE A 461 10.41 8.39 5.42
CA ILE A 461 10.77 9.79 5.25
C ILE A 461 12.25 10.03 5.51
N GLY A 462 12.90 10.78 4.64
CA GLY A 462 14.19 11.40 4.88
C GLY A 462 14.04 12.87 5.25
N VAL A 463 14.89 13.36 6.16
CA VAL A 463 14.81 14.73 6.68
C VAL A 463 16.17 15.41 6.76
N SER A 464 16.16 16.74 6.62
CA SER A 464 17.31 17.61 6.87
C SER A 464 17.72 17.61 8.35
N GLU A 465 18.96 17.99 8.64
CA GLU A 465 19.56 17.95 9.99
C GLU A 465 18.69 18.64 11.07
N LYS A 466 18.13 19.82 10.73
CA LYS A 466 17.27 20.62 11.62
C LYS A 466 15.93 19.96 11.99
N LEU A 467 15.59 18.83 11.36
CA LEU A 467 14.34 18.09 11.55
C LEU A 467 14.51 16.72 12.21
N LEU A 468 15.76 16.27 12.46
CA LEU A 468 16.07 14.95 13.04
C LEU A 468 15.34 14.69 14.36
N ASP A 469 15.32 15.68 15.25
CA ASP A 469 14.67 15.58 16.57
C ASP A 469 13.16 15.37 16.50
N PHE A 470 12.52 15.63 15.35
CA PHE A 470 11.07 15.51 15.16
C PHE A 470 10.65 14.23 14.43
N LEU A 471 11.60 13.39 13.98
CA LEU A 471 11.32 12.12 13.32
C LEU A 471 10.40 11.22 14.17
N PRO A 472 9.46 10.46 13.56
CA PRO A 472 8.47 9.67 14.28
C PRO A 472 9.04 8.77 15.37
N SER A 473 8.52 8.90 16.59
CA SER A 473 8.94 8.12 17.76
C SER A 473 8.02 6.91 17.99
N HIS A 474 8.18 6.17 19.09
CA HIS A 474 7.20 5.16 19.49
C HIS A 474 7.08 5.05 21.03
N PRO A 475 5.86 4.93 21.60
CA PRO A 475 5.68 4.94 23.06
C PRO A 475 6.18 3.70 23.79
N LEU A 476 6.45 2.58 23.09
CA LEU A 476 6.91 1.33 23.69
C LEU A 476 8.39 1.01 23.40
N VAL A 477 8.97 1.60 22.35
CA VAL A 477 10.33 1.32 21.88
C VAL A 477 10.98 2.63 21.49
N LYS A 478 12.17 2.93 22.03
CA LYS A 478 12.88 4.17 21.68
C LYS A 478 13.39 4.09 20.24
N VAL A 479 12.76 4.85 19.34
CA VAL A 479 13.10 5.02 17.93
C VAL A 479 12.90 6.49 17.53
N GLY A 480 13.48 6.92 16.41
CA GLY A 480 13.27 8.26 15.85
C GLY A 480 13.80 9.40 16.73
N GLY A 481 13.15 10.57 16.62
CA GLY A 481 13.54 11.81 17.28
C GLY A 481 12.95 11.99 18.69
N ASN A 482 13.58 12.84 19.51
CA ASN A 482 13.16 13.07 20.90
C ASN A 482 11.86 13.89 21.04
N LYS A 483 11.40 14.54 19.96
CA LYS A 483 10.23 15.43 19.86
C LYS A 483 9.21 14.97 18.80
N GLY A 484 9.36 13.74 18.28
CA GLY A 484 8.43 13.12 17.36
C GLY A 484 7.30 12.36 18.05
N ASP A 485 6.22 12.09 17.32
CA ASP A 485 5.09 11.26 17.74
C ASP A 485 5.02 9.96 16.91
N ALA A 486 4.29 8.95 17.39
CA ALA A 486 4.09 7.71 16.64
C ALA A 486 3.07 7.90 15.49
N VAL A 487 3.47 7.58 14.27
CA VAL A 487 2.66 7.63 13.05
C VAL A 487 2.18 6.25 12.57
N SER A 488 2.63 5.18 13.22
CA SER A 488 2.20 3.81 12.95
C SER A 488 2.23 2.93 14.22
N ALA A 489 1.49 1.82 14.19
CA ALA A 489 1.28 0.99 15.38
C ALA A 489 2.54 0.21 15.84
N ALA A 490 3.50 -0.03 14.94
CA ALA A 490 4.78 -0.68 15.21
C ALA A 490 5.95 0.30 14.97
N PRO A 491 7.09 0.15 15.67
CA PRO A 491 8.12 1.20 15.71
C PRO A 491 8.80 1.44 14.36
N TYR A 492 8.92 0.38 13.55
CA TYR A 492 9.56 0.36 12.23
C TYR A 492 8.58 0.02 11.09
N GLY A 493 7.27 0.25 11.29
CA GLY A 493 6.27 0.08 10.24
C GLY A 493 6.03 -1.39 9.86
N TYR A 494 6.28 -1.76 8.60
CA TYR A 494 6.10 -3.12 8.06
C TYR A 494 7.46 -3.79 7.80
N SER A 495 8.16 -4.09 8.90
CA SER A 495 9.56 -4.54 8.91
C SER A 495 9.85 -5.76 8.02
N LEU A 496 8.92 -6.70 7.86
CA LEU A 496 9.09 -7.90 7.01
C LEU A 496 9.29 -7.60 5.52
N LEU A 497 8.94 -6.40 5.05
CA LEU A 497 9.18 -5.99 3.66
C LEU A 497 10.57 -5.41 3.43
N LEU A 498 11.21 -4.85 4.46
CA LEU A 498 12.50 -4.17 4.36
C LEU A 498 13.63 -5.01 3.73
N PRO A 499 13.72 -6.35 3.93
CA PRO A 499 14.70 -7.19 3.24
C PRO A 499 14.65 -7.09 1.71
N ILE A 500 13.48 -6.80 1.11
CA ILE A 500 13.30 -6.69 -0.35
C ILE A 500 14.10 -5.50 -0.88
N THR A 501 13.85 -4.31 -0.32
CA THR A 501 14.57 -3.08 -0.67
C THR A 501 16.04 -3.15 -0.29
N TYR A 502 16.36 -3.73 0.86
CA TYR A 502 17.76 -3.94 1.27
C TYR A 502 18.50 -4.82 0.26
N GLY A 503 17.89 -5.93 -0.18
CA GLY A 503 18.40 -6.81 -1.23
C GLY A 503 18.62 -6.07 -2.55
N TYR A 504 17.62 -5.33 -3.04
CA TYR A 504 17.70 -4.51 -4.25
C TYR A 504 18.91 -3.55 -4.23
N ILE A 505 19.05 -2.78 -3.15
CA ILE A 505 20.14 -1.81 -2.97
C ILE A 505 21.51 -2.53 -2.93
N LYS A 506 21.64 -3.60 -2.14
CA LYS A 506 22.92 -4.29 -1.96
C LYS A 506 23.35 -5.13 -3.18
N MET A 507 22.41 -5.68 -3.95
CA MET A 507 22.73 -6.45 -5.16
C MET A 507 23.10 -5.57 -6.36
N LEU A 508 22.42 -4.41 -6.53
CA LEU A 508 22.73 -3.48 -7.62
C LEU A 508 23.95 -2.59 -7.31
N GLY A 509 24.09 -2.18 -6.04
CA GLY A 509 25.06 -1.16 -5.64
C GLY A 509 24.87 0.18 -6.37
N THR A 510 25.78 1.13 -6.16
CA THR A 510 25.67 2.48 -6.75
C THR A 510 25.56 2.45 -8.27
N GLN A 511 26.35 1.62 -8.96
CA GLN A 511 26.34 1.54 -10.42
C GLN A 511 25.01 0.99 -10.96
N GLY A 512 24.54 -0.15 -10.44
CA GLY A 512 23.29 -0.76 -10.89
C GLY A 512 22.06 0.10 -10.60
N LEU A 513 22.03 0.77 -9.44
CA LEU A 513 20.98 1.73 -9.09
C LEU A 513 20.97 2.94 -10.05
N THR A 514 22.16 3.48 -10.38
CA THR A 514 22.30 4.60 -11.32
C THR A 514 21.87 4.20 -12.74
N ASP A 515 22.26 3.00 -13.18
CA ASP A 515 21.91 2.50 -14.52
C ASP A 515 20.44 2.12 -14.64
N ALA A 516 19.80 1.62 -13.57
CA ALA A 516 18.34 1.46 -13.49
C ALA A 516 17.62 2.79 -13.77
N THR A 517 18.00 3.88 -13.09
CA THR A 517 17.42 5.20 -13.37
C THR A 517 17.69 5.69 -14.79
N LYS A 518 18.91 5.51 -15.35
CA LYS A 518 19.18 5.85 -16.76
C LYS A 518 18.30 5.06 -17.73
N TYR A 519 18.11 3.76 -17.49
CA TYR A 519 17.30 2.91 -18.36
C TYR A 519 15.80 3.20 -18.24
N ALA A 520 15.27 3.54 -17.07
CA ALA A 520 13.90 4.01 -16.93
C ALA A 520 13.63 5.27 -17.78
N ILE A 521 14.56 6.24 -17.74
CA ILE A 521 14.48 7.47 -18.57
C ILE A 521 14.65 7.16 -20.06
N LEU A 522 15.59 6.27 -20.42
CA LEU A 522 15.81 5.83 -21.80
C LEU A 522 14.56 5.18 -22.39
N ASN A 523 13.96 4.24 -21.65
CA ASN A 523 12.79 3.47 -22.06
C ASN A 523 11.57 4.39 -22.29
N ALA A 524 11.32 5.32 -21.38
CA ALA A 524 10.26 6.32 -21.56
C ALA A 524 10.49 7.20 -22.80
N ASN A 525 11.73 7.68 -23.01
CA ASN A 525 12.07 8.50 -24.17
C ASN A 525 12.09 7.72 -25.50
N TYR A 526 12.36 6.41 -25.46
CA TYR A 526 12.23 5.51 -26.61
C TYR A 526 10.78 5.41 -27.06
N MET A 527 9.87 5.07 -26.14
CA MET A 527 8.44 4.95 -26.44
C MET A 527 7.83 6.29 -26.84
N MET A 528 8.23 7.38 -26.19
CA MET A 528 7.86 8.75 -26.59
C MET A 528 8.28 9.04 -28.03
N THR A 529 9.50 8.64 -28.43
CA THR A 529 9.99 8.81 -29.81
C THR A 529 9.19 7.96 -30.82
N ARG A 530 8.72 6.77 -30.44
CA ARG A 530 7.85 5.93 -31.28
C ARG A 530 6.41 6.45 -31.41
N LEU A 531 5.89 7.16 -30.40
CA LEU A 531 4.48 7.53 -30.31
C LEU A 531 4.17 8.99 -30.67
N LYS A 532 5.14 9.91 -30.59
CA LYS A 532 4.96 11.38 -30.77
C LYS A 532 4.28 11.82 -32.07
N ASP A 533 4.43 11.04 -33.15
CA ASP A 533 3.86 11.36 -34.48
C ASP A 533 2.42 10.80 -34.64
N ILE A 534 1.93 10.10 -33.62
CA ILE A 534 0.66 9.35 -33.58
C ILE A 534 -0.25 9.85 -32.45
N TYR A 535 0.35 10.16 -31.31
CA TYR A 535 -0.25 10.81 -30.15
C TYR A 535 0.53 12.07 -29.82
N LYS A 536 -0.16 13.18 -29.53
CA LYS A 536 0.48 14.36 -28.99
C LYS A 536 1.03 14.02 -27.60
N ILE A 537 2.34 14.14 -27.44
CA ILE A 537 3.00 14.14 -26.12
C ILE A 537 2.60 15.46 -25.44
N LEU A 538 1.93 15.39 -24.29
CA LEU A 538 1.31 16.59 -23.72
C LEU A 538 2.35 17.57 -23.15
N TYR A 539 3.39 17.03 -22.50
CA TYR A 539 4.45 17.80 -21.85
C TYR A 539 5.81 17.18 -22.14
N THR A 540 6.82 18.04 -22.32
CA THR A 540 8.24 17.69 -22.46
C THR A 540 9.07 18.83 -21.88
N GLY A 541 10.21 18.54 -21.25
CA GLY A 541 11.15 19.58 -20.85
C GLY A 541 11.77 20.30 -22.07
N SER A 542 12.47 21.41 -21.83
CA SER A 542 12.99 22.35 -22.85
C SER A 542 13.70 21.71 -24.06
N LYS A 543 14.36 20.57 -23.85
CA LYS A 543 15.12 19.81 -24.87
C LYS A 543 14.29 18.73 -25.60
N GLY A 544 12.95 18.78 -25.48
CA GLY A 544 12.04 17.82 -26.12
C GLY A 544 12.17 16.40 -25.55
N ARG A 545 12.40 16.27 -24.24
CA ARG A 545 12.59 15.01 -23.53
C ARG A 545 11.64 14.89 -22.35
N VAL A 546 11.35 13.65 -21.97
CA VAL A 546 10.60 13.30 -20.75
C VAL A 546 11.55 12.71 -19.71
N ALA A 547 11.07 12.51 -18.49
CA ALA A 547 11.77 11.80 -17.43
C ALA A 547 11.59 10.27 -17.58
N HIS A 548 11.12 9.59 -16.54
CA HIS A 548 10.80 8.15 -16.50
C HIS A 548 9.38 7.82 -16.99
N GLU A 549 8.53 8.83 -17.23
CA GLU A 549 7.14 8.68 -17.65
C GLU A 549 6.72 9.77 -18.65
N MET A 550 5.62 9.55 -19.38
CA MET A 550 5.09 10.50 -20.38
C MET A 550 3.56 10.53 -20.38
N ILE A 551 2.97 11.65 -20.83
CA ILE A 551 1.52 11.79 -21.00
C ILE A 551 1.15 11.84 -22.48
N LEU A 552 0.29 10.91 -22.92
CA LEU A 552 -0.33 10.87 -24.24
C LEU A 552 -1.68 11.60 -24.18
N ASP A 553 -1.80 12.71 -24.92
CA ASP A 553 -3.02 13.49 -25.02
C ASP A 553 -4.03 12.82 -25.97
N CYS A 554 -5.15 12.35 -25.42
CA CYS A 554 -6.23 11.70 -26.18
C CYS A 554 -7.44 12.62 -26.38
N ASN A 555 -7.38 13.89 -25.95
CA ASN A 555 -8.54 14.78 -25.96
C ASN A 555 -8.99 15.16 -27.39
N SER A 556 -8.07 15.24 -28.35
CA SER A 556 -8.37 15.67 -29.72
C SER A 556 -9.32 14.74 -30.49
N PHE A 557 -9.40 13.47 -30.09
CA PHE A 557 -10.28 12.45 -30.70
C PHE A 557 -11.32 11.89 -29.69
N SER A 558 -11.50 12.57 -28.55
CA SER A 558 -12.40 12.15 -27.45
C SER A 558 -13.87 11.99 -27.84
N LEU A 559 -14.32 12.69 -28.90
CA LEU A 559 -15.65 12.55 -29.49
C LEU A 559 -15.85 11.21 -30.22
N SER A 560 -14.77 10.61 -30.72
CA SER A 560 -14.78 9.32 -31.41
C SER A 560 -14.55 8.17 -30.41
N ALA A 561 -13.53 8.31 -29.56
CA ALA A 561 -13.18 7.32 -28.54
C ALA A 561 -12.70 8.00 -27.26
N GLN A 562 -13.34 7.70 -26.13
CA GLN A 562 -12.92 8.24 -24.84
C GLN A 562 -11.72 7.46 -24.30
N VAL A 563 -10.87 8.11 -23.50
CA VAL A 563 -9.64 7.50 -22.96
C VAL A 563 -9.89 6.22 -22.15
N GLY A 564 -11.01 6.16 -21.41
CA GLY A 564 -11.44 4.96 -20.69
C GLY A 564 -11.82 3.78 -21.59
N GLU A 565 -12.19 4.06 -22.85
CA GLU A 565 -12.49 3.02 -23.86
C GLU A 565 -11.20 2.49 -24.48
N LEU A 566 -10.20 3.35 -24.73
CA LEU A 566 -8.86 2.90 -25.11
C LEU A 566 -8.24 2.00 -24.03
N ALA A 567 -8.42 2.37 -22.76
CA ALA A 567 -7.97 1.57 -21.61
C ALA A 567 -8.65 0.19 -21.54
N LYS A 568 -9.90 0.05 -22.00
CA LYS A 568 -10.54 -1.27 -22.17
C LYS A 568 -10.04 -2.00 -23.41
N ARG A 569 -9.82 -1.28 -24.52
CA ARG A 569 -9.32 -1.87 -25.77
C ARG A 569 -7.94 -2.49 -25.62
N LEU A 570 -7.04 -1.88 -24.84
CA LEU A 570 -5.71 -2.44 -24.53
C LEU A 570 -5.77 -3.85 -23.89
N MET A 571 -6.85 -4.20 -23.18
CA MET A 571 -7.04 -5.54 -22.62
C MET A 571 -7.17 -6.61 -23.72
N ASP A 572 -7.74 -6.25 -24.88
CA ASP A 572 -7.82 -7.15 -26.03
C ASP A 572 -6.46 -7.36 -26.70
N TYR A 573 -5.53 -6.41 -26.55
CA TYR A 573 -4.13 -6.49 -26.96
C TYR A 573 -3.23 -7.17 -25.90
N GLY A 574 -3.80 -7.64 -24.78
CA GLY A 574 -3.06 -8.34 -23.73
C GLY A 574 -2.38 -7.43 -22.69
N PHE A 575 -2.71 -6.14 -22.66
CA PHE A 575 -2.10 -5.17 -21.75
C PHE A 575 -3.06 -4.65 -20.68
N HIS A 576 -2.52 -4.35 -19.50
CA HIS A 576 -3.18 -3.43 -18.58
C HIS A 576 -3.05 -2.01 -19.14
N ALA A 577 -4.05 -1.16 -18.91
CA ALA A 577 -3.96 0.23 -19.32
C ALA A 577 -2.84 0.99 -18.56
N PRO A 578 -2.20 2.00 -19.18
CA PRO A 578 -1.48 3.04 -18.46
C PRO A 578 -2.40 3.78 -17.48
N THR A 579 -1.84 4.69 -16.67
CA THR A 579 -2.62 5.49 -15.72
C THR A 579 -3.61 6.38 -16.48
N VAL A 580 -4.90 6.27 -16.15
CA VAL A 580 -6.00 6.85 -16.96
C VAL A 580 -6.52 8.13 -16.33
N ALA A 581 -6.61 9.21 -17.11
CA ALA A 581 -7.21 10.50 -16.74
C ALA A 581 -6.61 11.18 -15.48
N PHE A 582 -5.36 10.85 -15.14
CA PHE A 582 -4.57 11.50 -14.11
C PHE A 582 -3.12 11.70 -14.63
N PRO A 583 -2.44 12.82 -14.32
CA PRO A 583 -2.96 14.02 -13.64
C PRO A 583 -3.89 14.87 -14.51
N VAL A 584 -3.88 14.68 -15.84
CA VAL A 584 -4.73 15.42 -16.78
C VAL A 584 -5.92 14.57 -17.20
N HIS A 585 -7.10 15.20 -17.31
CA HIS A 585 -8.30 14.51 -17.76
C HIS A 585 -8.18 14.15 -19.25
N GLY A 586 -8.71 12.98 -19.64
CA GLY A 586 -8.71 12.55 -21.03
C GLY A 586 -7.36 12.09 -21.57
N THR A 587 -6.36 11.81 -20.72
CA THR A 587 -5.02 11.38 -21.14
C THR A 587 -4.63 10.00 -20.59
N LEU A 588 -3.60 9.38 -21.19
CA LEU A 588 -2.92 8.20 -20.66
C LEU A 588 -1.52 8.59 -20.18
N MET A 589 -1.13 8.21 -18.96
CA MET A 589 0.21 8.41 -18.43
C MET A 589 0.97 7.08 -18.36
N VAL A 590 2.09 7.00 -19.08
CA VAL A 590 2.82 5.79 -19.43
C VAL A 590 4.20 5.80 -18.78
N GLU A 591 4.48 4.80 -17.94
CA GLU A 591 5.78 4.58 -17.30
C GLU A 591 6.22 3.12 -17.56
N PRO A 592 7.25 2.87 -18.39
CA PRO A 592 7.70 1.50 -18.69
C PRO A 592 8.66 0.91 -17.65
N THR A 593 9.31 1.76 -16.83
CA THR A 593 10.45 1.38 -15.96
C THR A 593 11.67 0.85 -16.73
N GLU A 594 12.73 0.53 -15.99
CA GLU A 594 13.95 -0.09 -16.49
C GLU A 594 13.87 -1.61 -16.72
N SER A 595 12.84 -2.26 -16.17
CA SER A 595 12.76 -3.74 -16.11
C SER A 595 12.22 -4.39 -17.38
N GLU A 596 11.55 -3.61 -18.23
CA GLU A 596 10.84 -4.13 -19.39
C GLU A 596 11.76 -4.29 -20.61
N PRO A 597 11.74 -5.44 -21.30
CA PRO A 597 12.56 -5.65 -22.47
C PRO A 597 12.04 -4.85 -23.68
N LEU A 598 12.95 -4.53 -24.61
CA LEU A 598 12.63 -3.75 -25.81
C LEU A 598 11.43 -4.31 -26.59
N SER A 599 11.33 -5.64 -26.72
CA SER A 599 10.22 -6.32 -27.39
C SER A 599 8.86 -6.07 -26.76
N GLU A 600 8.79 -5.89 -25.44
CA GLU A 600 7.55 -5.64 -24.71
C GLU A 600 7.12 -4.18 -24.84
N MET A 601 8.08 -3.25 -24.76
CA MET A 601 7.87 -1.84 -25.07
C MET A 601 7.38 -1.63 -26.51
N ASP A 602 7.97 -2.35 -27.47
CA ASP A 602 7.53 -2.34 -28.87
C ASP A 602 6.12 -2.89 -29.04
N ARG A 603 5.78 -3.99 -28.35
CA ARG A 603 4.43 -4.58 -28.38
C ARG A 603 3.37 -3.61 -27.83
N LEU A 604 3.66 -2.83 -26.79
CA LEU A 604 2.73 -1.77 -26.34
C LEU A 604 2.66 -0.61 -27.34
N CYS A 605 3.80 -0.16 -27.88
CA CYS A 605 3.80 0.90 -28.88
C CYS A 605 2.97 0.52 -30.11
N ASP A 606 3.12 -0.70 -30.61
CA ASP A 606 2.35 -1.22 -31.75
C ASP A 606 0.85 -1.35 -31.42
N ALA A 607 0.51 -1.79 -30.21
CA ALA A 607 -0.87 -1.81 -29.74
C ALA A 607 -1.50 -0.40 -29.69
N LEU A 608 -0.81 0.59 -29.13
CA LEU A 608 -1.26 1.99 -29.10
C LEU A 608 -1.38 2.56 -30.52
N ILE A 609 -0.41 2.32 -31.39
CA ILE A 609 -0.45 2.76 -32.80
C ILE A 609 -1.64 2.14 -33.53
N GLN A 610 -1.91 0.85 -33.32
CA GLN A 610 -3.05 0.18 -33.96
C GLN A 610 -4.39 0.67 -33.39
N ILE A 611 -4.49 0.91 -32.09
CA ILE A 611 -5.66 1.56 -31.47
C ILE A 611 -5.90 2.96 -32.06
N ARG A 612 -4.86 3.77 -32.31
CA ARG A 612 -5.05 5.07 -32.99
C ARG A 612 -5.62 4.92 -34.41
N LYS A 613 -5.28 3.85 -35.14
CA LYS A 613 -5.90 3.54 -36.44
C LYS A 613 -7.36 3.11 -36.29
N GLU A 614 -7.69 2.29 -35.28
CA GLU A 614 -9.09 1.94 -34.97
C GLU A 614 -9.93 3.20 -34.66
N VAL A 615 -9.35 4.19 -33.94
CA VAL A 615 -10.00 5.51 -33.76
C VAL A 615 -10.15 6.24 -35.10
N ALA A 616 -9.14 6.22 -35.97
CA ALA A 616 -9.19 6.87 -37.28
C ALA A 616 -10.27 6.26 -38.20
N GLN A 617 -10.56 4.96 -38.08
CA GLN A 617 -11.65 4.30 -38.81
C GLN A 617 -13.03 4.80 -38.34
N ILE A 618 -13.18 5.16 -37.05
CA ILE A 618 -14.41 5.80 -36.53
C ILE A 618 -14.51 7.26 -37.03
N GLU A 619 -13.38 7.97 -37.05
CA GLU A 619 -13.29 9.36 -37.55
C GLU A 619 -13.63 9.46 -39.05
N SER A 620 -13.18 8.50 -39.86
CA SER A 620 -13.44 8.43 -41.31
C SER A 620 -14.82 7.87 -41.69
N GLY A 621 -15.49 7.18 -40.76
CA GLY A 621 -16.74 6.46 -41.02
C GLY A 621 -16.57 5.08 -41.64
N GLU A 622 -15.35 4.54 -41.68
CA GLU A 622 -15.07 3.14 -42.05
C GLU A 622 -15.60 2.15 -40.99
N ALA A 623 -15.59 2.57 -39.72
CA ALA A 623 -16.20 1.85 -38.60
C ALA A 623 -17.44 2.58 -38.07
N ASP A 624 -18.45 1.81 -37.65
CA ASP A 624 -19.65 2.35 -36.97
C ASP A 624 -19.26 3.10 -35.69
N LYS A 625 -19.98 4.18 -35.35
CA LYS A 625 -19.62 5.03 -34.20
C LYS A 625 -19.90 4.40 -32.84
N GLU A 626 -20.93 3.58 -32.74
CA GLU A 626 -21.40 2.98 -31.48
C GLU A 626 -21.08 1.47 -31.41
N ASN A 627 -21.00 0.78 -32.55
CA ASN A 627 -20.76 -0.66 -32.64
C ASN A 627 -19.42 -1.00 -33.32
N ASN A 628 -18.31 -0.58 -32.73
CA ASN A 628 -16.94 -0.88 -33.18
C ASN A 628 -16.13 -1.61 -32.10
N VAL A 629 -14.89 -1.99 -32.44
CA VAL A 629 -13.96 -2.70 -31.53
C VAL A 629 -13.63 -1.93 -30.25
N ILE A 630 -13.61 -0.59 -30.26
CA ILE A 630 -13.28 0.22 -29.09
C ILE A 630 -14.48 0.31 -28.12
N LYS A 631 -15.67 0.65 -28.63
CA LYS A 631 -16.89 0.83 -27.80
C LYS A 631 -17.27 -0.44 -27.03
N ASN A 632 -17.04 -1.60 -27.67
CA ASN A 632 -17.40 -2.93 -27.19
C ASN A 632 -16.31 -3.64 -26.37
N ALA A 633 -15.10 -3.07 -26.27
CA ALA A 633 -14.04 -3.66 -25.48
C ALA A 633 -14.33 -3.62 -23.96
N PRO A 634 -13.83 -4.59 -23.16
CA PRO A 634 -13.05 -5.75 -23.58
C PRO A 634 -13.91 -6.91 -24.12
N HIS A 635 -13.33 -7.71 -25.00
CA HIS A 635 -13.95 -8.90 -25.60
C HIS A 635 -13.58 -10.16 -24.82
N THR A 636 -14.52 -10.67 -24.03
CA THR A 636 -14.34 -11.91 -23.25
C THR A 636 -14.35 -13.15 -24.14
N MET A 637 -13.81 -14.26 -23.63
CA MET A 637 -13.84 -15.57 -24.30
C MET A 637 -15.29 -15.97 -24.66
N ASP A 638 -16.23 -15.79 -23.73
CA ASP A 638 -17.65 -16.07 -23.95
C ASP A 638 -18.24 -15.25 -25.11
N VAL A 639 -17.89 -13.97 -25.24
CA VAL A 639 -18.38 -13.08 -26.32
C VAL A 639 -17.79 -13.50 -27.67
N VAL A 640 -16.53 -13.90 -27.71
CA VAL A 640 -15.83 -14.29 -28.95
C VAL A 640 -16.23 -15.70 -29.42
N CYS A 641 -16.48 -16.62 -28.49
CA CYS A 641 -16.88 -17.99 -28.79
C CYS A 641 -18.40 -18.21 -28.92
N ALA A 642 -19.24 -17.21 -28.63
CA ALA A 642 -20.69 -17.30 -28.80
C ALA A 642 -21.06 -17.64 -30.25
N ASP A 643 -22.04 -18.54 -30.46
CA ASP A 643 -22.45 -19.02 -31.80
C ASP A 643 -22.77 -17.86 -32.76
N GLN A 644 -23.53 -16.88 -32.27
CA GLN A 644 -23.95 -15.69 -33.01
C GLN A 644 -22.93 -14.56 -32.87
N TRP A 645 -22.67 -13.84 -33.97
CA TRP A 645 -21.78 -12.68 -33.99
C TRP A 645 -22.39 -11.54 -34.82
N ASN A 646 -22.97 -10.55 -34.14
CA ASN A 646 -23.76 -9.45 -34.70
C ASN A 646 -22.98 -8.11 -34.73
N ARG A 647 -21.68 -8.18 -34.95
CA ARG A 647 -20.75 -7.04 -34.90
C ARG A 647 -20.14 -6.78 -36.28
N PRO A 648 -19.99 -5.53 -36.73
CA PRO A 648 -19.52 -5.19 -38.09
C PRO A 648 -18.00 -5.35 -38.28
N TYR A 649 -17.34 -6.12 -37.42
CA TYR A 649 -15.91 -6.41 -37.41
C TYR A 649 -15.72 -7.87 -37.01
N SER A 650 -14.61 -8.49 -37.42
CA SER A 650 -14.37 -9.93 -37.20
C SER A 650 -14.02 -10.27 -35.74
N ARG A 651 -14.26 -11.54 -35.35
CA ARG A 651 -13.74 -12.13 -34.10
C ARG A 651 -12.21 -12.02 -34.00
N GLN A 652 -11.50 -12.09 -35.13
CA GLN A 652 -10.05 -11.88 -35.21
C GLN A 652 -9.67 -10.47 -34.79
N GLN A 653 -10.30 -9.43 -35.36
CA GLN A 653 -10.07 -8.04 -34.95
C GLN A 653 -10.44 -7.81 -33.47
N ALA A 654 -11.46 -8.49 -32.96
CA ALA A 654 -11.86 -8.40 -31.57
C ALA A 654 -10.80 -8.94 -30.61
N ALA A 655 -10.39 -10.21 -30.77
CA ALA A 655 -9.56 -10.93 -29.80
C ALA A 655 -8.05 -10.94 -30.10
N PHE A 656 -7.68 -10.83 -31.37
CA PHE A 656 -6.33 -11.05 -31.89
C PHE A 656 -5.93 -9.94 -32.89
N PRO A 657 -5.96 -8.65 -32.48
CA PRO A 657 -5.76 -7.52 -33.39
C PRO A 657 -4.32 -7.40 -33.91
N LEU A 658 -3.35 -8.02 -33.23
CA LEU A 658 -1.96 -8.16 -33.64
C LEU A 658 -1.50 -9.62 -33.46
N PRO A 659 -0.35 -10.02 -34.06
CA PRO A 659 0.28 -11.30 -33.77
C PRO A 659 0.53 -11.48 -32.26
N HIS A 660 0.32 -12.70 -31.78
CA HIS A 660 0.48 -13.08 -30.37
C HIS A 660 0.96 -14.53 -30.30
N ASP A 661 1.69 -14.86 -29.25
CA ASP A 661 2.15 -16.19 -28.86
C ASP A 661 1.32 -16.77 -27.72
N ASP A 662 0.89 -15.91 -26.78
CA ASP A 662 -0.04 -16.21 -25.70
C ASP A 662 -1.22 -15.20 -25.68
N LYS A 663 -2.39 -15.63 -25.20
CA LYS A 663 -3.61 -14.81 -25.12
C LYS A 663 -4.14 -14.72 -23.69
N TYR A 664 -4.01 -13.54 -23.08
CA TYR A 664 -4.82 -13.18 -21.92
C TYR A 664 -6.27 -12.92 -22.34
N TRP A 665 -7.22 -13.48 -21.58
CA TRP A 665 -8.65 -13.31 -21.78
C TRP A 665 -9.24 -12.45 -20.65
N PRO A 666 -9.81 -11.27 -20.98
CA PRO A 666 -10.66 -10.54 -20.06
C PRO A 666 -11.81 -11.42 -19.58
N THR A 667 -11.98 -11.54 -18.26
CA THR A 667 -12.91 -12.52 -17.65
C THR A 667 -14.32 -11.98 -17.41
N VAL A 668 -14.51 -10.68 -17.57
CA VAL A 668 -15.81 -9.98 -17.60
C VAL A 668 -15.77 -8.91 -18.70
N SER A 669 -16.93 -8.55 -19.23
CA SER A 669 -17.06 -7.50 -20.25
C SER A 669 -16.98 -6.11 -19.60
N LYS A 670 -17.19 -5.03 -20.36
CA LYS A 670 -17.20 -3.64 -19.83
C LYS A 670 -18.18 -3.53 -18.66
N VAL A 671 -17.69 -3.16 -17.47
CA VAL A 671 -18.48 -3.06 -16.24
C VAL A 671 -19.32 -1.78 -16.21
N ASP A 672 -20.52 -1.83 -15.63
CA ASP A 672 -21.31 -0.62 -15.35
C ASP A 672 -20.93 -0.03 -13.99
N ASP A 673 -20.11 1.02 -14.01
CA ASP A 673 -19.68 1.73 -12.81
C ASP A 673 -20.84 2.44 -12.09
N ALA A 674 -21.82 2.94 -12.84
CA ALA A 674 -22.91 3.75 -12.32
C ALA A 674 -24.05 2.90 -11.74
N TYR A 675 -24.29 1.70 -12.29
CA TYR A 675 -25.19 0.72 -11.69
C TYR A 675 -24.71 0.27 -10.31
N GLY A 676 -23.41 -0.06 -10.17
CA GLY A 676 -22.84 -0.52 -8.91
C GLY A 676 -22.89 0.56 -7.81
N ASP A 677 -22.61 1.82 -8.14
CA ASP A 677 -22.68 2.91 -7.15
C ASP A 677 -24.13 3.30 -6.77
N ARG A 678 -25.13 3.02 -7.64
CA ARG A 678 -26.56 3.15 -7.30
C ARG A 678 -27.09 1.97 -6.48
N ASN A 679 -26.65 0.76 -6.80
CA ASN A 679 -27.11 -0.50 -6.20
C ASN A 679 -25.99 -1.10 -5.33
N LEU A 680 -25.56 -0.34 -4.32
CA LEU A 680 -24.35 -0.66 -3.57
C LEU A 680 -24.47 -1.97 -2.77
N VAL A 681 -23.81 -3.03 -3.24
CA VAL A 681 -23.65 -4.29 -2.53
C VAL A 681 -22.16 -4.57 -2.29
N CYS A 682 -21.72 -4.42 -1.04
CA CYS A 682 -20.31 -4.54 -0.62
C CYS A 682 -20.03 -5.81 0.20
N CYS A 683 -20.94 -6.78 0.21
CA CYS A 683 -20.77 -8.09 0.84
C CYS A 683 -20.91 -9.19 -0.23
N TYR A 684 -20.31 -10.35 0.04
CA TYR A 684 -20.51 -11.52 -0.82
C TYR A 684 -21.99 -11.95 -0.76
N GLN A 685 -22.64 -11.95 -1.93
CA GLN A 685 -23.93 -12.59 -2.17
C GLN A 685 -23.69 -13.81 -3.07
N ASP A 686 -24.33 -14.92 -2.69
CA ASP A 686 -24.36 -16.20 -3.39
C ASP A 686 -25.19 -16.13 -4.70
#